data_AF-Q2I6N0-F1
#
_entry.id   AF-Q2I6N0-F1
#
_cell.length_a   1.000
_cell.length_b   1.000
_cell.length_c   1.000
_cell.angle_alpha   90.00
_cell.angle_beta   90.00
_cell.angle_gamma   90.00
#
_symmetry.space_group_name_H-M   'P 1'
#
loop_
_entity.id
_entity.type
_entity.pdbx_description
1 polymer ?
#
loop_
_entity_poly.entity_id
_entity_poly.type
_entity_poly.pdbx_seq_one_letter_code
_entity_poly.pdbx_strand_id
1 'polypeptide(L)'
;MCYPTPTGNSANILHGMETKPRNGFSSPLRMRRDPLIRDLAIVLIMASLYGCPSAYVPEMTGENDAGANPPQQSIEMGVAQSDVSPPGDLGPSPLLDAGPSDGRPDGSLIPPSMQDWDYTCQRIGDGYSDGFFTLVPFQGRLYAGLFGYGHEEQSMLYRYPEWELVSPGLRGVSESICAMREFEGSLYANTESSGDIHRSPDGVNWERVYDGEDGSIGCGLAEFRGQLYGINYRNSRRDHGRIMRREQDGRWTTVYDSENRALYIREIVAYMGVLYAFAVDQDTDPGQGQMLSSSNGTDWQLERVDNRYFRGHVWAGYLWLGSTSLSSGGEVGVFRYDGQNFMRVHRSDRQHIADLQNHDGHLFISTSNGWKEDRGPSGLWVWENGAGPWRQLCVFDETAAWSMAVVEGELYVGTWTFGGQGHVYHVARVEPSEPMMPDPTPVNCTPIAEDPNYELCDQNETQCEGVFTNGAGCRAYCAVAGLRCVARYGGEPGCNFEPNNMLDCGDDGNGHMSDWCVCEADGPGPGPGPGPGPGPGMDPAECNLQAGRLSVGAAYTVQVDAHTGDEHTTQPKQDANDGRNGDRVDFRRHNIARAHLTYWYSSSFQEADEPSPNAEQYVDYQPDFGTLGTGCYQIETQFRDTGNRAPYAAQYQIRAADGLRFQYEIVQRLPEVGYEDVNLGRHIMCPGSFVRIRDPGPNSITFHTMNFTYLGPDCD
;
A
#
# COMPACT_ATOMS: atom_id res chain seq x y z
N MET A 1 13.28 -64.78 35.42
CA MET A 1 14.39 -64.03 36.06
C MET A 1 14.58 -62.77 35.21
N CYS A 2 14.42 -61.53 35.70
CA CYS A 2 14.01 -61.08 37.04
C CYS A 2 13.05 -59.87 36.93
N TYR A 3 12.25 -59.66 37.99
CA TYR A 3 11.49 -58.43 38.27
C TYR A 3 12.26 -57.64 39.37
N PRO A 4 12.10 -56.31 39.52
CA PRO A 4 11.00 -55.78 40.35
C PRO A 4 10.35 -54.44 39.93
N THR A 5 9.03 -54.38 40.11
CA THR A 5 8.21 -53.20 40.51
C THR A 5 7.87 -53.34 42.03
N PRO A 6 7.09 -52.48 42.73
CA PRO A 6 6.37 -51.22 42.41
C PRO A 6 7.02 -50.00 43.14
N THR A 7 6.45 -48.83 43.47
CA THR A 7 5.07 -48.25 43.65
C THR A 7 5.04 -46.76 43.22
N GLY A 8 3.93 -46.02 43.19
CA GLY A 8 2.49 -46.35 43.33
C GLY A 8 1.66 -45.18 43.92
N ASN A 9 0.33 -45.17 43.68
CA ASN A 9 -0.72 -44.30 44.28
C ASN A 9 -0.63 -42.76 43.98
N SER A 10 -1.74 -41.98 43.90
CA SER A 10 -3.19 -42.31 43.91
C SER A 10 -4.09 -41.15 43.44
N ALA A 11 -5.09 -41.49 42.60
CA ALA A 11 -6.52 -41.12 42.65
C ALA A 11 -7.05 -39.65 42.74
N ASN A 12 -8.10 -39.41 41.93
CA ASN A 12 -9.28 -38.55 42.14
C ASN A 12 -9.15 -37.02 42.32
N ILE A 13 -9.70 -36.27 41.36
CA ILE A 13 -10.84 -35.35 41.60
C ILE A 13 -11.86 -35.54 40.47
N LEU A 14 -13.16 -35.52 40.77
CA LEU A 14 -14.25 -35.50 39.79
C LEU A 14 -15.34 -34.51 40.21
N HIS A 15 -15.48 -33.42 39.44
CA HIS A 15 -16.64 -32.52 39.43
C HIS A 15 -16.97 -32.26 37.95
N GLY A 16 -18.23 -32.13 37.52
CA GLY A 16 -19.48 -32.15 38.30
C GLY A 16 -20.33 -30.94 37.97
N MET A 17 -21.07 -30.98 36.86
CA MET A 17 -22.05 -29.95 36.50
C MET A 17 -23.41 -30.57 36.22
N GLU A 18 -24.46 -29.92 36.74
CA GLU A 18 -25.84 -30.37 36.66
C GLU A 18 -26.49 -30.01 35.32
N THR A 19 -27.38 -30.87 34.81
CA THR A 19 -28.38 -30.46 33.81
C THR A 19 -29.69 -30.08 34.51
N LYS A 20 -30.24 -28.90 34.17
CA LYS A 20 -31.56 -28.44 34.63
C LYS A 20 -32.45 -28.09 33.43
N PRO A 21 -33.62 -28.73 33.27
CA PRO A 21 -34.58 -28.38 32.22
C PRO A 21 -35.41 -27.15 32.63
N ARG A 22 -35.92 -26.41 31.63
CA ARG A 22 -37.07 -25.51 31.79
C ARG A 22 -38.07 -25.73 30.66
N ASN A 23 -39.34 -25.54 30.99
CA ASN A 23 -40.46 -25.90 30.13
C ASN A 23 -40.84 -24.78 29.16
N GLY A 24 -41.04 -25.16 27.90
CA GLY A 24 -42.29 -24.95 27.15
C GLY A 24 -42.89 -23.55 27.01
N PHE A 25 -43.16 -23.19 25.75
CA PHE A 25 -44.39 -22.48 25.39
C PHE A 25 -45.08 -23.21 24.22
N SER A 26 -46.40 -23.07 24.13
CA SER A 26 -47.22 -23.77 23.15
C SER A 26 -48.17 -22.81 22.43
N SER A 27 -48.31 -23.00 21.12
CA SER A 27 -49.60 -22.86 20.41
C SER A 27 -49.52 -23.49 19.00
N PRO A 28 -50.65 -23.96 18.43
CA PRO A 28 -50.62 -24.82 17.25
C PRO A 28 -51.20 -24.17 15.99
N LEU A 29 -50.81 -24.68 14.82
CA LEU A 29 -51.66 -24.61 13.62
C LEU A 29 -51.64 -25.94 12.85
N ARG A 30 -52.71 -26.18 12.08
CA ARG A 30 -53.03 -27.49 11.49
C ARG A 30 -52.37 -27.66 10.12
N MET A 31 -51.94 -28.88 9.82
CA MET A 31 -52.14 -29.43 8.47
C MET A 31 -52.49 -30.92 8.52
N ARG A 32 -52.98 -31.45 7.39
CA ARG A 32 -53.81 -32.68 7.35
C ARG A 32 -52.98 -33.97 7.24
N ARG A 33 -53.53 -35.06 7.78
CA ARG A 33 -53.29 -36.41 7.24
C ARG A 33 -54.27 -36.64 6.08
N ASP A 34 -53.82 -37.26 4.99
CA ASP A 34 -54.01 -38.70 4.78
C ASP A 34 -53.20 -39.19 3.55
N PRO A 35 -53.00 -40.51 3.35
CA PRO A 35 -51.83 -41.05 2.65
C PRO A 35 -52.13 -41.76 1.32
N LEU A 36 -51.09 -42.26 0.64
CA LEU A 36 -51.11 -43.48 -0.18
C LEU A 36 -49.68 -44.07 -0.34
N ILE A 37 -49.57 -45.40 -0.19
CA ILE A 37 -48.59 -46.37 -0.76
C ILE A 37 -47.10 -45.93 -0.82
N ARG A 38 -46.15 -46.47 -0.02
CA ARG A 38 -45.61 -47.86 0.09
C ARG A 38 -44.58 -48.25 -0.98
N ASP A 39 -43.69 -49.14 -0.54
CA ASP A 39 -42.55 -49.78 -1.23
C ASP A 39 -41.39 -48.82 -1.58
N LEU A 40 -40.11 -49.20 -1.49
CA LEU A 40 -39.49 -50.47 -1.12
C LEU A 40 -38.29 -50.24 -0.17
N ALA A 41 -37.96 -51.20 0.70
CA ALA A 41 -36.82 -51.09 1.62
C ALA A 41 -35.78 -52.19 1.38
N ILE A 42 -34.55 -51.79 1.04
CA ILE A 42 -33.30 -52.55 1.24
C ILE A 42 -32.23 -51.52 1.64
N VAL A 43 -31.63 -51.69 2.83
CA VAL A 43 -30.35 -51.08 3.21
C VAL A 43 -29.51 -52.21 3.80
N LEU A 44 -28.37 -52.52 3.18
CA LEU A 44 -27.54 -53.65 3.55
C LEU A 44 -26.24 -53.13 4.16
N ILE A 45 -26.02 -53.44 5.44
CA ILE A 45 -24.78 -53.08 6.16
C ILE A 45 -23.69 -54.06 5.73
N MET A 46 -22.61 -53.53 5.14
CA MET A 46 -21.35 -54.26 4.94
C MET A 46 -20.17 -53.36 5.27
N ALA A 47 -19.73 -53.39 6.53
CA ALA A 47 -18.44 -52.85 6.94
C ALA A 47 -17.43 -54.00 6.95
N SER A 48 -16.38 -53.92 6.13
CA SER A 48 -15.32 -54.93 6.06
C SER A 48 -13.96 -54.35 5.68
N LEU A 49 -12.99 -54.58 6.57
CA LEU A 49 -11.56 -54.80 6.27
C LEU A 49 -10.77 -53.64 5.61
N TYR A 50 -10.26 -52.76 6.46
CA TYR A 50 -8.93 -52.17 6.23
C TYR A 50 -7.86 -53.28 6.25
N GLY A 51 -6.94 -53.28 5.29
CA GLY A 51 -5.75 -54.13 5.29
C GLY A 51 -4.49 -53.28 5.33
N CYS A 52 -3.67 -53.44 6.38
CA CYS A 52 -2.38 -52.75 6.47
C CYS A 52 -1.34 -53.41 5.54
N PRO A 53 -0.58 -52.64 4.74
CA PRO A 53 0.64 -53.14 4.11
C PRO A 53 1.67 -53.56 5.16
N SER A 54 2.44 -54.61 4.85
CA SER A 54 3.53 -55.10 5.71
C SER A 54 4.73 -54.18 5.70
N ALA A 55 5.38 -53.99 6.86
CA ALA A 55 6.65 -53.30 6.96
C ALA A 55 7.74 -53.99 6.12
N TYR A 56 8.48 -53.21 5.33
CA TYR A 56 9.62 -53.69 4.55
C TYR A 56 10.91 -53.47 5.36
N VAL A 57 11.79 -54.48 5.41
CA VAL A 57 13.06 -54.42 6.15
C VAL A 57 14.22 -54.48 5.14
N PRO A 58 15.04 -53.44 5.01
CA PRO A 58 16.33 -53.52 4.35
C PRO A 58 17.35 -54.18 5.27
N GLU A 59 18.13 -55.12 4.75
CA GLU A 59 19.27 -55.70 5.47
C GLU A 59 20.43 -54.70 5.57
N MET A 60 21.07 -54.62 6.74
CA MET A 60 22.36 -53.92 6.89
C MET A 60 23.52 -54.90 6.66
N THR A 61 24.08 -54.90 5.46
CA THR A 61 25.43 -55.43 5.19
C THR A 61 26.33 -54.30 4.72
N GLY A 62 27.19 -53.82 5.60
CA GLY A 62 28.22 -52.84 5.25
C GLY A 62 29.52 -53.55 4.87
N GLU A 63 30.06 -53.24 3.71
CA GLU A 63 31.47 -53.45 3.38
C GLU A 63 32.11 -52.10 3.06
N ASN A 64 33.30 -51.86 3.62
CA ASN A 64 34.12 -50.71 3.27
C ASN A 64 34.96 -51.11 2.06
N ASP A 65 34.97 -50.28 1.01
CA ASP A 65 36.08 -50.31 0.07
C ASP A 65 36.41 -48.90 -0.41
N ALA A 66 37.68 -48.67 -0.76
CA ALA A 66 38.22 -47.33 -0.98
C ALA A 66 39.03 -47.26 -2.28
N GLY A 67 38.71 -46.33 -3.17
CA GLY A 67 39.62 -45.97 -4.26
C GLY A 67 39.05 -45.19 -5.44
N ALA A 68 39.97 -44.47 -6.08
CA ALA A 68 39.92 -43.97 -7.47
C ALA A 68 38.79 -43.01 -7.89
N ASN A 69 39.09 -41.71 -7.85
CA ASN A 69 38.46 -40.74 -8.76
C ASN A 69 38.86 -41.05 -10.24
N PRO A 70 37.91 -41.14 -11.18
CA PRO A 70 38.19 -40.95 -12.60
C PRO A 70 38.38 -39.45 -12.93
N PRO A 71 39.05 -39.10 -14.06
CA PRO A 71 39.45 -37.73 -14.34
C PRO A 71 38.32 -36.85 -14.90
N GLN A 72 38.39 -35.55 -14.61
CA GLN A 72 37.64 -34.54 -15.35
C GLN A 72 38.08 -34.51 -16.82
N GLN A 73 37.13 -34.63 -17.75
CA GLN A 73 37.35 -34.28 -19.16
C GLN A 73 36.77 -32.89 -19.42
N SER A 74 37.63 -31.93 -19.75
CA SER A 74 37.24 -30.62 -20.24
C SER A 74 36.72 -30.74 -21.68
N ILE A 75 35.45 -30.43 -21.90
CA ILE A 75 34.88 -30.33 -23.25
C ILE A 75 35.25 -28.96 -23.83
N GLU A 76 36.19 -28.93 -24.78
CA GLU A 76 36.46 -27.74 -25.59
C GLU A 76 35.31 -27.55 -26.59
N MET A 77 34.51 -26.48 -26.42
CA MET A 77 33.53 -26.08 -27.42
C MET A 77 34.24 -25.33 -28.56
N GLY A 78 34.51 -26.06 -29.66
CA GLY A 78 35.08 -25.47 -30.87
C GLY A 78 34.12 -24.48 -31.53
N VAL A 79 34.55 -23.22 -31.69
CA VAL A 79 33.77 -22.18 -32.37
C VAL A 79 33.74 -22.45 -33.87
N ALA A 80 32.57 -22.86 -34.38
CA ALA A 80 32.32 -22.96 -35.82
C ALA A 80 31.91 -21.59 -36.38
N GLN A 81 32.81 -20.95 -37.14
CA GLN A 81 32.45 -19.81 -37.98
C GLN A 81 31.71 -20.31 -39.23
N SER A 82 30.51 -19.78 -39.47
CA SER A 82 29.75 -19.99 -40.71
C SER A 82 29.47 -18.63 -41.37
N ASP A 83 30.18 -18.33 -42.46
CA ASP A 83 29.87 -17.17 -43.30
C ASP A 83 28.47 -17.31 -43.94
N VAL A 84 27.61 -16.31 -43.73
CA VAL A 84 26.34 -16.16 -44.46
C VAL A 84 26.22 -14.72 -44.94
N SER A 85 26.36 -14.51 -46.25
CA SER A 85 26.18 -13.21 -46.90
C SER A 85 24.69 -12.82 -46.94
N PRO A 86 24.34 -11.53 -46.77
CA PRO A 86 22.94 -11.12 -46.67
C PRO A 86 22.25 -10.94 -48.04
N PRO A 87 21.00 -11.40 -48.21
CA PRO A 87 19.97 -10.58 -48.86
C PRO A 87 19.51 -9.49 -47.88
N GLY A 88 18.96 -8.36 -48.29
CA GLY A 88 18.65 -7.89 -49.64
C GLY A 88 17.71 -6.70 -49.47
N ASP A 89 18.16 -5.51 -49.86
CA ASP A 89 17.54 -4.24 -49.46
C ASP A 89 16.09 -4.09 -49.97
N LEU A 90 15.16 -3.83 -49.04
CA LEU A 90 13.75 -3.57 -49.29
C LEU A 90 13.32 -2.35 -48.46
N GLY A 91 13.07 -1.24 -49.15
CA GLY A 91 12.77 0.05 -48.53
C GLY A 91 11.44 0.11 -47.76
N PRO A 92 11.29 1.10 -46.85
CA PRO A 92 10.18 1.15 -45.91
C PRO A 92 8.84 1.49 -46.59
N SER A 93 7.83 0.66 -46.31
CA SER A 93 6.42 1.09 -46.34
C SER A 93 6.05 1.67 -44.98
N PRO A 94 5.17 2.69 -44.92
CA PRO A 94 4.80 3.32 -43.65
C PRO A 94 3.85 2.41 -42.85
N LEU A 95 4.40 1.67 -41.89
CA LEU A 95 3.63 1.14 -40.78
C LEU A 95 3.31 2.28 -39.80
N LEU A 96 2.08 2.28 -39.28
CA LEU A 96 1.67 3.17 -38.20
C LEU A 96 2.11 2.53 -36.88
N ASP A 97 3.16 3.07 -36.27
CA ASP A 97 3.61 2.67 -34.92
C ASP A 97 2.56 3.07 -33.88
N ALA A 98 1.64 2.15 -33.60
CA ALA A 98 0.93 2.06 -32.33
C ALA A 98 1.73 1.14 -31.39
N GLY A 99 2.94 1.55 -31.05
CA GLY A 99 3.76 0.83 -30.07
C GLY A 99 3.08 0.86 -28.68
N PRO A 100 3.28 -0.15 -27.84
CA PRO A 100 2.85 -0.08 -26.45
C PRO A 100 3.60 1.08 -25.79
N SER A 101 2.86 2.02 -25.19
CA SER A 101 3.46 3.12 -24.45
C SER A 101 4.35 2.58 -23.35
N ASP A 102 5.63 2.94 -23.33
CA ASP A 102 6.43 2.80 -22.11
C ASP A 102 5.76 3.66 -21.04
N GLY A 103 5.23 3.00 -20.01
CA GLY A 103 4.35 3.58 -18.99
C GLY A 103 5.07 4.51 -18.01
N ARG A 104 5.84 5.45 -18.55
CA ARG A 104 6.57 6.50 -17.86
C ARG A 104 5.64 7.70 -17.70
N PRO A 105 5.14 8.00 -16.49
CA PRO A 105 4.52 9.30 -16.25
C PRO A 105 5.57 10.40 -16.48
N ASP A 106 5.13 11.54 -17.01
CA ASP A 106 5.96 12.74 -17.05
C ASP A 106 6.20 13.21 -15.61
N GLY A 107 7.47 13.20 -15.18
CA GLY A 107 7.88 13.51 -13.80
C GLY A 107 7.65 14.97 -13.37
N SER A 108 7.12 15.84 -14.24
CA SER A 108 6.84 17.24 -13.93
C SER A 108 5.57 17.49 -13.12
N LEU A 109 4.73 16.48 -12.89
CA LEU A 109 3.54 16.60 -12.02
C LEU A 109 3.91 16.60 -10.53
N ILE A 110 4.35 17.76 -10.02
CA ILE A 110 4.22 18.05 -8.59
C ILE A 110 2.72 18.02 -8.27
N PRO A 111 2.23 17.09 -7.42
CA PRO A 111 0.80 17.03 -7.11
C PRO A 111 0.38 18.31 -6.36
N PRO A 112 -0.85 18.83 -6.61
CA PRO A 112 -1.38 19.92 -5.81
C PRO A 112 -1.37 19.53 -4.33
N SER A 113 -1.12 20.50 -3.44
CA SER A 113 -0.83 20.32 -2.02
C SER A 113 -1.69 19.22 -1.39
N MET A 114 -1.07 18.08 -1.12
CA MET A 114 -1.76 16.81 -0.85
C MET A 114 -2.63 16.93 0.40
N GLN A 115 -3.93 16.99 0.18
CA GLN A 115 -4.96 17.14 1.20
C GLN A 115 -5.40 15.75 1.69
N ASP A 116 -5.69 15.61 2.98
CA ASP A 116 -6.21 14.37 3.55
C ASP A 116 -7.62 14.11 2.97
N TRP A 117 -7.72 13.19 2.00
CA TRP A 117 -9.00 12.87 1.35
C TRP A 117 -9.83 11.91 2.19
N ASP A 118 -11.05 12.27 2.54
CA ASP A 118 -12.02 11.29 3.04
C ASP A 118 -12.65 10.49 1.88
N TYR A 119 -13.05 9.26 2.19
CA TYR A 119 -13.59 8.31 1.22
C TYR A 119 -14.85 7.64 1.77
N THR A 120 -15.75 7.24 0.87
CA THR A 120 -16.94 6.44 1.19
C THR A 120 -17.02 5.22 0.30
N CYS A 121 -17.35 4.06 0.88
CA CYS A 121 -17.65 2.84 0.12
C CYS A 121 -19.17 2.70 -0.06
N GLN A 122 -19.71 3.16 -1.20
CA GLN A 122 -21.12 2.98 -1.54
C GLN A 122 -21.33 1.64 -2.27
N ARG A 123 -22.20 0.77 -1.73
CA ARG A 123 -22.64 -0.45 -2.43
C ARG A 123 -23.45 -0.07 -3.68
N ILE A 124 -23.00 -0.55 -4.85
CA ILE A 124 -23.62 -0.29 -6.16
C ILE A 124 -24.23 -1.53 -6.81
N GLY A 125 -23.85 -2.73 -6.37
CA GLY A 125 -24.21 -3.97 -7.05
C GLY A 125 -24.16 -5.21 -6.16
N ASP A 126 -24.97 -6.19 -6.52
CA ASP A 126 -25.14 -7.47 -5.80
C ASP A 126 -24.94 -8.65 -6.76
N GLY A 127 -24.28 -9.70 -6.26
CA GLY A 127 -24.24 -11.01 -6.91
C GLY A 127 -25.42 -11.89 -6.49
N TYR A 128 -25.83 -12.82 -7.35
CA TYR A 128 -26.79 -13.87 -6.97
C TYR A 128 -26.13 -15.01 -6.16
N SER A 129 -24.80 -15.01 -6.06
CA SER A 129 -23.95 -16.05 -5.46
C SER A 129 -23.06 -15.48 -4.34
N ASP A 130 -22.24 -16.33 -3.75
CA ASP A 130 -21.30 -16.05 -2.66
C ASP A 130 -20.47 -14.76 -2.81
N GLY A 131 -20.13 -14.33 -4.04
CA GLY A 131 -19.64 -12.97 -4.31
C GLY A 131 -18.79 -12.82 -5.56
N PHE A 132 -17.81 -11.90 -5.50
CA PHE A 132 -16.97 -11.51 -6.64
C PHE A 132 -15.50 -11.85 -6.40
N PHE A 133 -14.85 -12.46 -7.41
CA PHE A 133 -13.46 -12.90 -7.34
C PHE A 133 -12.47 -12.12 -8.19
N THR A 134 -12.96 -11.40 -9.22
CA THR A 134 -12.13 -10.54 -10.07
C THR A 134 -12.96 -9.40 -10.65
N LEU A 135 -12.44 -8.19 -10.53
CA LEU A 135 -12.94 -6.98 -11.19
C LEU A 135 -11.98 -6.58 -12.32
N VAL A 136 -12.50 -6.04 -13.42
CA VAL A 136 -11.67 -5.60 -14.55
C VAL A 136 -12.34 -4.49 -15.37
N PRO A 137 -11.60 -3.46 -15.84
CA PRO A 137 -12.08 -2.55 -16.88
C PRO A 137 -12.08 -3.25 -18.25
N PHE A 138 -13.18 -3.15 -18.99
CA PHE A 138 -13.24 -3.53 -20.41
C PHE A 138 -14.23 -2.64 -21.18
N GLN A 139 -13.78 -2.04 -22.29
CA GLN A 139 -14.60 -1.18 -23.17
C GLN A 139 -15.38 -0.08 -22.41
N GLY A 140 -14.72 0.62 -21.48
CA GLY A 140 -15.33 1.71 -20.68
C GLY A 140 -16.33 1.23 -19.62
N ARG A 141 -16.30 -0.07 -19.26
CA ARG A 141 -17.21 -0.67 -18.27
C ARG A 141 -16.44 -1.51 -17.25
N LEU A 142 -16.97 -1.55 -16.03
CA LEU A 142 -16.56 -2.54 -15.04
C LEU A 142 -17.19 -3.88 -15.41
N TYR A 143 -16.40 -4.95 -15.47
CA TYR A 143 -16.87 -6.33 -15.49
C TYR A 143 -16.47 -7.02 -14.18
N ALA A 144 -17.39 -7.83 -13.64
CA ALA A 144 -17.23 -8.47 -12.34
C ALA A 144 -17.50 -9.98 -12.45
N GLY A 145 -16.48 -10.78 -12.17
CA GLY A 145 -16.51 -12.24 -12.20
C GLY A 145 -16.97 -12.83 -10.87
N LEU A 146 -17.98 -13.70 -10.92
CA LEU A 146 -18.58 -14.33 -9.73
C LEU A 146 -17.74 -15.50 -9.18
N PHE A 147 -17.93 -15.74 -7.89
CA PHE A 147 -17.63 -16.97 -7.16
C PHE A 147 -18.93 -17.54 -6.56
N GLY A 148 -19.08 -18.86 -6.61
CA GLY A 148 -20.22 -19.62 -6.08
C GLY A 148 -20.51 -20.89 -6.90
N TYR A 149 -20.96 -21.95 -6.23
CA TYR A 149 -21.13 -23.28 -6.82
C TYR A 149 -22.55 -23.55 -7.37
N GLY A 150 -22.65 -24.40 -8.39
CA GLY A 150 -23.95 -24.86 -8.91
C GLY A 150 -24.68 -23.82 -9.76
N HIS A 151 -23.91 -23.02 -10.51
CA HIS A 151 -24.39 -21.90 -11.32
C HIS A 151 -24.06 -22.06 -12.81
N GLU A 152 -23.70 -23.27 -13.26
CA GLU A 152 -23.16 -23.57 -14.60
C GLU A 152 -24.12 -23.19 -15.74
N GLU A 153 -25.43 -23.21 -15.51
CA GLU A 153 -26.46 -22.82 -16.51
C GLU A 153 -26.63 -21.30 -16.66
N GLN A 154 -26.06 -20.51 -15.75
CA GLN A 154 -26.18 -19.05 -15.65
C GLN A 154 -24.88 -18.35 -16.08
N SER A 155 -24.92 -17.02 -16.18
CA SER A 155 -23.74 -16.20 -16.49
C SER A 155 -22.98 -15.87 -15.20
N MET A 156 -21.71 -16.24 -15.10
CA MET A 156 -20.86 -15.88 -13.97
C MET A 156 -20.30 -14.44 -14.08
N LEU A 157 -20.93 -13.57 -14.87
CA LEU A 157 -20.51 -12.18 -15.12
C LEU A 157 -21.63 -11.17 -14.90
N TYR A 158 -21.31 -10.14 -14.13
CA TYR A 158 -22.02 -8.86 -14.11
C TYR A 158 -21.20 -7.77 -14.80
N ARG A 159 -21.84 -6.66 -15.16
CA ARG A 159 -21.17 -5.43 -15.63
C ARG A 159 -21.83 -4.17 -15.11
N TYR A 160 -21.14 -3.03 -15.23
CA TYR A 160 -21.60 -1.70 -14.83
C TYR A 160 -20.98 -0.59 -15.71
N PRO A 161 -21.69 0.52 -16.00
CA PRO A 161 -23.11 0.82 -15.68
C PRO A 161 -24.10 0.42 -16.79
N GLU A 162 -25.38 0.21 -16.51
CA GLU A 162 -26.01 -0.02 -15.20
C GLU A 162 -25.55 -1.38 -14.60
N TRP A 163 -25.80 -1.64 -13.31
CA TRP A 163 -25.48 -2.94 -12.71
C TRP A 163 -26.40 -4.05 -13.23
N GLU A 164 -25.93 -4.83 -14.20
CA GLU A 164 -26.71 -5.87 -14.87
C GLU A 164 -25.95 -7.20 -15.01
N LEU A 165 -26.70 -8.30 -15.02
CA LEU A 165 -26.18 -9.63 -15.34
C LEU A 165 -25.94 -9.75 -16.85
N VAL A 166 -24.72 -10.09 -17.25
CA VAL A 166 -24.36 -10.21 -18.67
C VAL A 166 -25.08 -11.39 -19.31
N SER A 167 -25.75 -11.17 -20.45
CA SER A 167 -26.53 -12.21 -21.16
C SER A 167 -26.19 -12.22 -22.67
N PRO A 168 -25.84 -13.37 -23.28
CA PRO A 168 -25.82 -14.71 -22.68
C PRO A 168 -24.72 -14.90 -21.62
N GLY A 169 -23.60 -14.18 -21.72
CA GLY A 169 -22.52 -14.17 -20.73
C GLY A 169 -21.67 -15.44 -20.71
N LEU A 170 -20.75 -15.53 -19.75
CA LEU A 170 -19.86 -16.68 -19.58
C LEU A 170 -20.54 -17.74 -18.70
N ARG A 171 -20.82 -18.90 -19.28
CA ARG A 171 -21.51 -20.04 -18.65
C ARG A 171 -20.65 -21.31 -18.64
N GLY A 172 -21.11 -22.34 -17.94
CA GLY A 172 -20.39 -23.61 -17.79
C GLY A 172 -19.30 -23.60 -16.72
N VAL A 173 -19.18 -22.51 -15.96
CA VAL A 173 -18.22 -22.34 -14.87
C VAL A 173 -18.86 -22.81 -13.56
N SER A 174 -18.19 -23.71 -12.83
CA SER A 174 -18.76 -24.43 -11.67
C SER A 174 -18.32 -23.94 -10.28
N GLU A 175 -17.32 -23.05 -10.21
CA GLU A 175 -16.85 -22.44 -8.94
C GLU A 175 -16.63 -20.93 -9.07
N SER A 176 -15.69 -20.48 -9.91
CA SER A 176 -15.44 -19.05 -10.10
C SER A 176 -14.80 -18.69 -11.43
N ILE A 177 -15.00 -17.42 -11.82
CA ILE A 177 -14.05 -16.71 -12.67
C ILE A 177 -13.02 -16.10 -11.72
N CYS A 178 -11.77 -16.56 -11.80
CA CYS A 178 -10.76 -16.28 -10.79
C CYS A 178 -9.78 -15.17 -11.19
N ALA A 179 -9.61 -14.97 -12.51
CA ALA A 179 -8.87 -13.85 -13.09
C ALA A 179 -9.49 -13.45 -14.43
N MET A 180 -9.46 -12.16 -14.74
CA MET A 180 -9.78 -11.60 -16.05
C MET A 180 -8.71 -10.62 -16.51
N ARG A 181 -8.52 -10.49 -17.83
CA ARG A 181 -7.53 -9.57 -18.42
C ARG A 181 -7.96 -9.14 -19.82
N GLU A 182 -7.89 -7.85 -20.12
CA GLU A 182 -7.97 -7.35 -21.50
C GLU A 182 -6.65 -7.62 -22.23
N PHE A 183 -6.75 -8.09 -23.47
CA PHE A 183 -5.63 -8.28 -24.38
C PHE A 183 -6.12 -8.34 -25.84
N GLU A 184 -5.41 -7.70 -26.79
CA GLU A 184 -5.78 -7.65 -28.22
C GLU A 184 -7.26 -7.24 -28.46
N GLY A 185 -7.77 -6.24 -27.73
CA GLY A 185 -9.14 -5.74 -27.83
C GLY A 185 -10.20 -6.72 -27.33
N SER A 186 -9.79 -7.77 -26.61
CA SER A 186 -10.62 -8.90 -26.19
C SER A 186 -10.50 -9.12 -24.69
N LEU A 187 -11.61 -9.42 -24.01
CA LEU A 187 -11.59 -9.82 -22.61
C LEU A 187 -11.32 -11.33 -22.50
N TYR A 188 -10.31 -11.71 -21.73
CA TYR A 188 -10.02 -13.10 -21.38
C TYR A 188 -10.41 -13.36 -19.92
N ALA A 189 -10.85 -14.58 -19.64
CA ALA A 189 -11.30 -15.03 -18.32
C ALA A 189 -10.78 -16.46 -18.03
N ASN A 190 -10.34 -16.72 -16.80
CA ASN A 190 -9.75 -17.99 -16.38
C ASN A 190 -10.43 -18.54 -15.10
N THR A 191 -10.66 -19.87 -15.05
CA THR A 191 -11.59 -20.51 -14.11
C THR A 191 -10.92 -21.33 -13.01
N GLU A 192 -11.48 -21.32 -11.80
CA GLU A 192 -10.87 -21.99 -10.62
C GLU A 192 -11.14 -23.50 -10.54
N SER A 193 -12.12 -24.03 -11.27
CA SER A 193 -12.52 -25.45 -11.19
C SER A 193 -12.19 -26.30 -12.41
N SER A 194 -11.94 -25.69 -13.57
CA SER A 194 -11.45 -26.36 -14.79
C SER A 194 -10.14 -25.81 -15.32
N GLY A 195 -9.68 -24.64 -14.87
CA GLY A 195 -8.46 -24.00 -15.39
C GLY A 195 -8.56 -23.57 -16.86
N ASP A 196 -9.79 -23.57 -17.41
CA ASP A 196 -10.11 -23.17 -18.77
C ASP A 196 -9.80 -21.69 -18.99
N ILE A 197 -9.48 -21.32 -20.22
CA ILE A 197 -9.42 -19.90 -20.62
C ILE A 197 -10.49 -19.65 -21.66
N HIS A 198 -11.34 -18.66 -21.39
CA HIS A 198 -12.35 -18.15 -22.29
C HIS A 198 -11.96 -16.77 -22.80
N ARG A 199 -12.50 -16.40 -23.97
CA ARG A 199 -12.29 -15.12 -24.64
C ARG A 199 -13.63 -14.53 -25.08
N SER A 200 -13.75 -13.20 -25.06
CA SER A 200 -14.87 -12.46 -25.65
C SER A 200 -14.41 -11.14 -26.29
N PRO A 201 -14.86 -10.80 -27.51
CA PRO A 201 -14.55 -9.51 -28.15
C PRO A 201 -15.48 -8.37 -27.68
N ASP A 202 -16.55 -8.67 -26.93
CA ASP A 202 -17.60 -7.72 -26.53
C ASP A 202 -18.03 -7.87 -25.05
N GLY A 203 -17.38 -8.77 -24.30
CA GLY A 203 -17.70 -9.14 -22.92
C GLY A 203 -18.99 -9.97 -22.79
N VAL A 204 -19.71 -10.23 -23.88
CA VAL A 204 -21.08 -10.77 -23.90
C VAL A 204 -21.13 -12.17 -24.53
N ASN A 205 -20.42 -12.36 -25.65
CA ASN A 205 -20.34 -13.60 -26.40
C ASN A 205 -18.97 -14.25 -26.13
N TRP A 206 -18.97 -15.44 -25.53
CA TRP A 206 -17.77 -16.10 -25.03
C TRP A 206 -17.45 -17.41 -25.77
N GLU A 207 -16.18 -17.57 -26.14
CA GLU A 207 -15.61 -18.81 -26.69
C GLU A 207 -14.57 -19.40 -25.73
N ARG A 208 -14.44 -20.73 -25.64
CA ARG A 208 -13.38 -21.38 -24.87
C ARG A 208 -12.16 -21.58 -25.77
N VAL A 209 -11.03 -20.96 -25.42
CA VAL A 209 -9.78 -20.96 -26.21
C VAL A 209 -8.70 -21.88 -25.63
N TYR A 210 -8.85 -22.32 -24.38
CA TYR A 210 -8.02 -23.33 -23.74
C TYR A 210 -8.88 -24.27 -22.90
N ASP A 211 -8.57 -25.56 -22.93
CA ASP A 211 -9.15 -26.60 -22.06
C ASP A 211 -8.11 -26.93 -20.97
N GLY A 212 -8.45 -26.68 -19.71
CA GLY A 212 -7.52 -26.75 -18.59
C GLY A 212 -7.44 -28.12 -17.89
N GLU A 213 -8.29 -29.08 -18.28
CA GLU A 213 -8.56 -30.36 -17.59
C GLU A 213 -9.32 -30.23 -16.24
N ASP A 214 -10.30 -31.12 -16.02
CA ASP A 214 -11.14 -31.17 -14.82
C ASP A 214 -10.36 -31.13 -13.49
N GLY A 215 -10.73 -30.19 -12.61
CA GLY A 215 -10.12 -30.03 -11.30
C GLY A 215 -8.75 -29.33 -11.32
N SER A 216 -8.45 -28.62 -12.40
CA SER A 216 -7.39 -27.61 -12.44
C SER A 216 -7.89 -26.24 -11.96
N ILE A 217 -7.03 -25.51 -11.26
CA ILE A 217 -7.22 -24.12 -10.84
C ILE A 217 -6.50 -23.21 -11.83
N GLY A 218 -7.20 -22.29 -12.48
CA GLY A 218 -6.61 -21.18 -13.24
C GLY A 218 -7.01 -19.83 -12.67
N CYS A 219 -6.04 -19.03 -12.20
CA CYS A 219 -6.27 -17.89 -11.32
C CYS A 219 -5.32 -16.68 -11.54
N GLY A 220 -4.70 -16.56 -12.71
CA GLY A 220 -3.85 -15.43 -13.04
C GLY A 220 -3.65 -15.29 -14.55
N LEU A 221 -3.66 -14.05 -15.04
CA LEU A 221 -3.49 -13.68 -16.44
C LEU A 221 -2.63 -12.42 -16.55
N ALA A 222 -1.52 -12.48 -17.29
CA ALA A 222 -0.60 -11.36 -17.45
C ALA A 222 -0.17 -11.17 -18.90
N GLU A 223 -0.06 -9.93 -19.35
CA GLU A 223 0.63 -9.62 -20.60
C GLU A 223 2.14 -9.49 -20.34
N PHE A 224 2.94 -10.08 -21.23
CA PHE A 224 4.38 -9.83 -21.27
C PHE A 224 4.88 -9.82 -22.72
N ARG A 225 5.49 -8.70 -23.14
CA ARG A 225 6.06 -8.48 -24.47
C ARG A 225 5.08 -8.77 -25.62
N GLY A 226 3.83 -8.28 -25.50
CA GLY A 226 2.80 -8.46 -26.53
C GLY A 226 2.30 -9.91 -26.67
N GLN A 227 2.46 -10.75 -25.64
CA GLN A 227 1.87 -12.09 -25.56
C GLN A 227 1.14 -12.23 -24.22
N LEU A 228 -0.01 -12.90 -24.23
CA LEU A 228 -0.78 -13.19 -23.01
C LEU A 228 -0.30 -14.50 -22.38
N TYR A 229 -0.10 -14.49 -21.07
CA TYR A 229 0.25 -15.64 -20.25
C TYR A 229 -0.87 -15.93 -19.26
N GLY A 230 -1.02 -17.20 -18.89
CA GLY A 230 -1.89 -17.65 -17.81
C GLY A 230 -1.21 -18.69 -16.94
N ILE A 231 -1.80 -18.98 -15.79
CA ILE A 231 -1.33 -20.00 -14.83
C ILE A 231 -2.40 -21.05 -14.57
N ASN A 232 -2.00 -22.30 -14.34
CA ASN A 232 -2.89 -23.43 -14.09
C ASN A 232 -2.24 -24.39 -13.08
N TYR A 233 -3.00 -25.02 -12.19
CA TYR A 233 -2.52 -26.01 -11.22
C TYR A 233 -3.52 -27.15 -11.06
N ARG A 234 -3.11 -28.42 -11.25
CA ARG A 234 -4.03 -29.58 -11.16
C ARG A 234 -4.29 -30.00 -9.71
N ASN A 235 -5.04 -29.15 -9.01
CA ASN A 235 -5.44 -29.30 -7.60
C ASN A 235 -6.13 -30.65 -7.28
N SER A 236 -6.84 -31.25 -8.25
CA SER A 236 -7.45 -32.58 -8.09
C SER A 236 -6.45 -33.72 -7.79
N ARG A 237 -5.17 -33.51 -8.09
CA ARG A 237 -4.06 -34.43 -7.74
C ARG A 237 -2.96 -33.78 -6.91
N ARG A 238 -2.91 -32.44 -6.86
CA ARG A 238 -1.80 -31.63 -6.35
C ARG A 238 -0.50 -31.83 -7.16
N ASP A 239 -0.65 -31.80 -8.48
CA ASP A 239 0.46 -31.87 -9.43
C ASP A 239 0.34 -30.77 -10.50
N HIS A 240 1.38 -30.61 -11.34
CA HIS A 240 1.43 -29.74 -12.51
C HIS A 240 1.02 -28.27 -12.26
N GLY A 241 1.88 -27.52 -11.56
CA GLY A 241 1.91 -26.06 -11.62
C GLY A 241 2.45 -25.61 -12.99
N ARG A 242 1.56 -25.14 -13.86
CA ARG A 242 1.79 -24.82 -15.27
C ARG A 242 1.71 -23.31 -15.52
N ILE A 243 2.60 -22.80 -16.37
CA ILE A 243 2.45 -21.47 -17.00
C ILE A 243 2.27 -21.71 -18.50
N MET A 244 1.26 -21.07 -19.09
CA MET A 244 0.95 -21.19 -20.51
C MET A 244 1.02 -19.82 -21.20
N ARG A 245 1.49 -19.80 -22.45
CA ARG A 245 1.51 -18.62 -23.32
C ARG A 245 0.49 -18.79 -24.46
N ARG A 246 -0.21 -17.72 -24.82
CA ARG A 246 -0.95 -17.64 -26.09
C ARG A 246 0.02 -17.23 -27.20
N GLU A 247 0.16 -18.10 -28.18
CA GLU A 247 0.94 -17.88 -29.41
C GLU A 247 0.17 -16.98 -30.41
N GLN A 248 0.87 -16.49 -31.43
CA GLN A 248 0.30 -15.64 -32.49
C GLN A 248 -0.80 -16.32 -33.34
N ASP A 249 -0.85 -17.66 -33.38
CA ASP A 249 -1.92 -18.42 -34.04
C ASP A 249 -3.18 -18.57 -33.15
N GLY A 250 -3.17 -17.98 -31.95
CA GLY A 250 -4.24 -18.05 -30.95
C GLY A 250 -4.23 -19.30 -30.07
N ARG A 251 -3.33 -20.26 -30.35
CA ARG A 251 -3.17 -21.50 -29.58
C ARG A 251 -2.39 -21.23 -28.29
N TRP A 252 -2.67 -22.03 -27.26
CA TRP A 252 -1.92 -21.98 -26.00
C TRP A 252 -0.82 -23.05 -25.97
N THR A 253 0.34 -22.71 -25.40
CA THR A 253 1.48 -23.60 -25.17
C THR A 253 1.93 -23.54 -23.72
N THR A 254 2.20 -24.70 -23.11
CA THR A 254 2.85 -24.77 -21.80
C THR A 254 4.31 -24.34 -21.95
N VAL A 255 4.70 -23.27 -21.27
CA VAL A 255 6.07 -22.73 -21.24
C VAL A 255 6.80 -23.00 -19.92
N TYR A 256 6.07 -23.43 -18.89
CA TYR A 256 6.60 -23.99 -17.64
C TYR A 256 5.65 -25.08 -17.13
N ASP A 257 6.20 -26.15 -16.57
CA ASP A 257 5.45 -27.19 -15.84
C ASP A 257 6.30 -27.68 -14.67
N SER A 258 5.72 -27.77 -13.46
CA SER A 258 6.38 -28.32 -12.27
C SER A 258 6.39 -29.85 -12.19
N GLU A 259 5.84 -30.52 -13.21
CA GLU A 259 5.63 -31.97 -13.26
C GLU A 259 4.87 -32.47 -12.01
N ASN A 260 5.38 -33.51 -11.35
CA ASN A 260 4.74 -34.17 -10.21
C ASN A 260 4.83 -33.38 -8.88
N ARG A 261 5.35 -32.14 -8.87
CA ARG A 261 5.43 -31.30 -7.66
C ARG A 261 4.13 -30.54 -7.41
N ALA A 262 3.76 -30.40 -6.15
CA ALA A 262 2.61 -29.63 -5.69
C ALA A 262 2.88 -28.10 -5.66
N LEU A 263 3.43 -27.55 -6.75
CA LEU A 263 3.77 -26.14 -6.88
C LEU A 263 2.53 -25.33 -7.29
N TYR A 264 1.79 -24.86 -6.28
CA TYR A 264 0.57 -24.08 -6.50
C TYR A 264 0.90 -22.63 -6.86
N ILE A 265 1.00 -22.36 -8.17
CA ILE A 265 1.11 -21.01 -8.73
C ILE A 265 -0.25 -20.30 -8.58
N ARG A 266 -0.26 -19.08 -8.03
CA ARG A 266 -1.51 -18.31 -7.79
C ARG A 266 -1.48 -16.87 -8.33
N GLU A 267 -0.31 -16.34 -8.68
CA GLU A 267 -0.18 -14.99 -9.25
C GLU A 267 0.86 -14.95 -10.37
N ILE A 268 0.69 -14.05 -11.35
CA ILE A 268 1.62 -13.81 -12.46
C ILE A 268 1.61 -12.34 -12.88
N VAL A 269 2.78 -11.71 -12.98
CA VAL A 269 2.92 -10.25 -13.16
C VAL A 269 4.21 -9.88 -13.90
N ALA A 270 4.12 -8.95 -14.85
CA ALA A 270 5.27 -8.41 -15.57
C ALA A 270 5.83 -7.17 -14.84
N TYR A 271 7.14 -7.15 -14.57
CA TYR A 271 7.82 -6.06 -13.88
C TYR A 271 9.27 -5.92 -14.38
N MET A 272 9.75 -4.68 -14.59
CA MET A 272 11.11 -4.37 -15.08
C MET A 272 11.59 -5.19 -16.30
N GLY A 273 10.68 -5.58 -17.19
CA GLY A 273 11.02 -6.38 -18.38
C GLY A 273 11.27 -7.87 -18.12
N VAL A 274 10.95 -8.35 -16.91
CA VAL A 274 10.91 -9.75 -16.47
C VAL A 274 9.44 -10.14 -16.18
N LEU A 275 9.09 -11.40 -16.42
CA LEU A 275 7.82 -11.99 -16.02
C LEU A 275 8.03 -12.80 -14.74
N TYR A 276 7.28 -12.48 -13.69
CA TYR A 276 7.32 -13.16 -12.40
C TYR A 276 6.03 -13.95 -12.20
N ALA A 277 6.12 -15.14 -11.59
CA ALA A 277 4.96 -15.88 -11.10
C ALA A 277 5.20 -16.36 -9.67
N PHE A 278 4.22 -16.15 -8.79
CA PHE A 278 4.33 -16.48 -7.37
C PHE A 278 3.54 -17.72 -7.03
N ALA A 279 4.17 -18.59 -6.25
CA ALA A 279 3.68 -19.92 -5.95
C ALA A 279 3.96 -20.34 -4.51
N VAL A 280 3.33 -21.43 -4.08
CA VAL A 280 3.66 -22.13 -2.85
C VAL A 280 3.95 -23.60 -3.14
N ASP A 281 5.05 -24.11 -2.59
CA ASP A 281 5.39 -25.52 -2.65
C ASP A 281 4.65 -26.28 -1.53
N GLN A 282 3.57 -26.97 -1.89
CA GLN A 282 2.69 -27.69 -0.98
C GLN A 282 3.21 -29.08 -0.58
N ASP A 283 4.36 -29.52 -1.11
CA ASP A 283 5.05 -30.74 -0.66
C ASP A 283 5.84 -30.50 0.64
N THR A 284 5.83 -29.25 1.15
CA THR A 284 6.43 -28.85 2.42
C THR A 284 5.35 -28.40 3.43
N ASP A 285 5.64 -28.55 4.72
CA ASP A 285 4.78 -28.17 5.85
C ASP A 285 5.54 -27.11 6.69
N PRO A 286 5.01 -25.90 6.92
CA PRO A 286 3.66 -25.39 6.60
C PRO A 286 3.43 -24.97 5.14
N GLY A 287 4.46 -25.08 4.29
CA GLY A 287 4.47 -24.62 2.91
C GLY A 287 5.52 -23.52 2.68
N GLN A 288 6.26 -23.63 1.58
CA GLN A 288 7.36 -22.72 1.24
C GLN A 288 6.94 -21.77 0.11
N GLY A 289 7.11 -20.45 0.33
CA GLY A 289 6.95 -19.45 -0.73
C GLY A 289 7.99 -19.65 -1.83
N GLN A 290 7.56 -19.52 -3.09
CA GLN A 290 8.40 -19.68 -4.28
C GLN A 290 8.13 -18.54 -5.27
N MET A 291 9.18 -18.11 -5.95
CA MET A 291 9.13 -17.17 -7.07
C MET A 291 9.68 -17.86 -8.32
N LEU A 292 8.93 -17.82 -9.41
CA LEU A 292 9.39 -18.11 -10.76
C LEU A 292 9.69 -16.79 -11.47
N SER A 293 10.83 -16.69 -12.14
CA SER A 293 11.21 -15.50 -12.91
C SER A 293 11.64 -15.88 -14.34
N SER A 294 11.29 -15.07 -15.33
CA SER A 294 11.73 -15.27 -16.72
C SER A 294 11.95 -13.95 -17.46
N SER A 295 13.14 -13.78 -18.02
CA SER A 295 13.51 -12.61 -18.84
C SER A 295 13.15 -12.77 -20.32
N ASN A 296 12.43 -13.83 -20.71
CA ASN A 296 11.93 -14.05 -22.07
C ASN A 296 10.55 -14.76 -22.16
N GLY A 297 10.01 -15.25 -21.04
CA GLY A 297 8.72 -15.96 -20.99
C GLY A 297 8.80 -17.45 -21.34
N THR A 298 9.99 -18.02 -21.49
CA THR A 298 10.20 -19.45 -21.77
C THR A 298 11.26 -20.10 -20.90
N ASP A 299 12.33 -19.39 -20.56
CA ASP A 299 13.38 -19.88 -19.67
C ASP A 299 13.08 -19.39 -18.26
N TRP A 300 12.72 -20.30 -17.36
CA TRP A 300 12.24 -19.98 -16.02
C TRP A 300 13.25 -20.38 -14.94
N GLN A 301 13.54 -19.46 -14.02
CA GLN A 301 14.35 -19.70 -12.83
C GLN A 301 13.41 -19.79 -11.62
N LEU A 302 13.69 -20.72 -10.69
CA LEU A 302 12.87 -20.97 -9.50
C LEU A 302 13.68 -20.66 -8.24
N GLU A 303 13.17 -19.74 -7.44
CA GLU A 303 13.78 -19.23 -6.22
C GLU A 303 12.84 -19.39 -5.02
N ARG A 304 13.39 -19.59 -3.83
CA ARG A 304 12.62 -19.58 -2.58
C ARG A 304 12.44 -18.15 -2.09
N VAL A 305 11.26 -17.82 -1.57
CA VAL A 305 10.96 -16.55 -0.92
C VAL A 305 10.24 -16.80 0.41
N ASP A 306 10.44 -15.92 1.39
CA ASP A 306 10.02 -16.16 2.78
C ASP A 306 8.50 -16.23 2.97
N ASN A 307 7.75 -15.56 2.10
CA ASN A 307 6.30 -15.41 2.20
C ASN A 307 5.60 -16.02 0.99
N ARG A 308 4.40 -16.58 1.20
CA ARG A 308 3.46 -16.85 0.10
C ARG A 308 2.85 -15.54 -0.36
N TYR A 309 3.42 -14.95 -1.40
CA TYR A 309 2.78 -13.85 -2.14
C TYR A 309 1.57 -14.39 -2.91
N PHE A 310 0.49 -13.62 -2.88
CA PHE A 310 -0.85 -14.02 -3.31
C PHE A 310 -1.42 -13.11 -4.39
N ARG A 311 -1.00 -11.84 -4.40
CA ARG A 311 -1.37 -10.79 -5.37
C ARG A 311 -0.18 -9.91 -5.69
N GLY A 312 -0.13 -9.35 -6.89
CA GLY A 312 0.94 -8.48 -7.35
C GLY A 312 0.45 -7.32 -8.22
N HIS A 313 0.86 -6.10 -7.89
CA HIS A 313 0.52 -4.88 -8.64
C HIS A 313 1.76 -4.01 -8.87
N VAL A 314 1.89 -3.38 -10.03
CA VAL A 314 3.06 -2.53 -10.36
C VAL A 314 2.68 -1.06 -10.24
N TRP A 315 3.36 -0.33 -9.36
CA TRP A 315 3.10 1.09 -9.11
C TRP A 315 4.36 1.81 -8.60
N ALA A 316 4.53 3.07 -9.01
CA ALA A 316 5.64 3.95 -8.59
C ALA A 316 7.04 3.32 -8.72
N GLY A 317 7.30 2.60 -9.82
CA GLY A 317 8.58 1.94 -10.10
C GLY A 317 8.81 0.61 -9.37
N TYR A 318 7.88 0.16 -8.52
CA TYR A 318 8.01 -1.06 -7.73
C TYR A 318 6.94 -2.11 -8.04
N LEU A 319 7.26 -3.38 -7.77
CA LEU A 319 6.27 -4.45 -7.68
C LEU A 319 5.79 -4.57 -6.22
N TRP A 320 4.51 -4.31 -6.00
CA TRP A 320 3.83 -4.41 -4.71
C TRP A 320 3.16 -5.77 -4.59
N LEU A 321 3.36 -6.44 -3.47
CA LEU A 321 2.95 -7.82 -3.25
C LEU A 321 2.15 -7.94 -1.95
N GLY A 322 0.98 -8.57 -2.04
CA GLY A 322 0.21 -8.98 -0.88
C GLY A 322 0.54 -10.42 -0.49
N SER A 323 0.74 -10.70 0.79
CA SER A 323 1.01 -12.05 1.29
C SER A 323 -0.16 -12.65 2.08
N THR A 324 -0.04 -13.95 2.41
CA THR A 324 -0.95 -14.67 3.29
C THR A 324 -0.20 -15.68 4.18
N SER A 325 -0.70 -15.89 5.40
CA SER A 325 -0.25 -16.90 6.34
C SER A 325 -0.90 -18.27 6.10
N LEU A 326 -1.92 -18.36 5.24
CA LEU A 326 -2.48 -19.66 4.87
C LEU A 326 -1.48 -20.45 4.01
N SER A 327 -1.18 -21.68 4.45
CA SER A 327 -0.25 -22.59 3.77
C SER A 327 1.16 -22.02 3.56
N SER A 328 1.64 -21.14 4.44
CA SER A 328 3.08 -20.86 4.54
C SER A 328 3.48 -20.41 5.94
N GLY A 329 4.78 -20.45 6.25
CA GLY A 329 5.32 -19.89 7.50
C GLY A 329 5.46 -18.37 7.50
N GLY A 330 5.08 -17.69 6.42
CA GLY A 330 5.30 -16.26 6.21
C GLY A 330 4.36 -15.34 7.02
N GLU A 331 4.72 -14.06 7.05
CA GLU A 331 3.89 -13.01 7.64
C GLU A 331 2.82 -12.50 6.65
N VAL A 332 1.73 -11.95 7.18
CA VAL A 332 0.72 -11.23 6.37
C VAL A 332 1.07 -9.74 6.33
N GLY A 333 1.17 -9.19 5.12
CA GLY A 333 1.59 -7.81 4.93
C GLY A 333 1.65 -7.39 3.47
N VAL A 334 2.05 -6.13 3.28
CA VAL A 334 2.40 -5.57 1.97
C VAL A 334 3.91 -5.53 1.87
N PHE A 335 4.42 -6.08 0.77
CA PHE A 335 5.83 -6.13 0.46
C PHE A 335 6.09 -5.33 -0.82
N ARG A 336 7.23 -4.65 -0.87
CA ARG A 336 7.76 -3.92 -2.03
C ARG A 336 8.95 -4.71 -2.55
N TYR A 337 8.96 -5.00 -3.85
CA TYR A 337 10.06 -5.65 -4.56
C TYR A 337 10.64 -4.70 -5.60
N ASP A 338 11.96 -4.57 -5.61
CA ASP A 338 12.74 -3.63 -6.45
C ASP A 338 13.46 -4.31 -7.64
N GLY A 339 13.19 -5.61 -7.84
CA GLY A 339 13.90 -6.46 -8.82
C GLY A 339 15.01 -7.31 -8.21
N GLN A 340 15.34 -7.13 -6.93
CA GLN A 340 16.36 -7.89 -6.19
C GLN A 340 15.91 -8.25 -4.76
N ASN A 341 15.38 -7.28 -4.01
CA ASN A 341 15.11 -7.36 -2.58
C ASN A 341 13.62 -7.25 -2.28
N PHE A 342 13.14 -8.01 -1.29
CA PHE A 342 11.80 -7.86 -0.72
C PHE A 342 11.85 -7.02 0.55
N MET A 343 11.04 -5.97 0.63
CA MET A 343 10.93 -5.08 1.78
C MET A 343 9.49 -5.06 2.29
N ARG A 344 9.26 -5.46 3.55
CA ARG A 344 7.94 -5.36 4.20
C ARG A 344 7.62 -3.89 4.50
N VAL A 345 6.57 -3.35 3.87
CA VAL A 345 6.09 -1.96 4.04
C VAL A 345 4.84 -1.88 4.93
N HIS A 346 4.09 -2.97 5.03
CA HIS A 346 2.96 -3.10 5.97
C HIS A 346 2.98 -4.48 6.63
N ARG A 347 2.51 -4.58 7.87
CA ARG A 347 2.13 -5.84 8.52
C ARG A 347 0.64 -5.77 8.87
N SER A 348 -0.13 -6.76 8.43
CA SER A 348 -1.55 -6.87 8.72
C SER A 348 -1.80 -7.81 9.90
N ASP A 349 -2.94 -7.62 10.57
CA ASP A 349 -3.51 -8.55 11.54
C ASP A 349 -4.44 -9.59 10.88
N ARG A 350 -4.71 -9.45 9.58
CA ARG A 350 -5.62 -10.31 8.80
C ARG A 350 -4.92 -11.54 8.24
N GLN A 351 -5.68 -12.45 7.63
CA GLN A 351 -5.12 -13.68 7.03
C GLN A 351 -4.56 -13.46 5.62
N HIS A 352 -5.07 -12.46 4.90
CA HIS A 352 -4.61 -12.09 3.56
C HIS A 352 -4.58 -10.57 3.38
N ILE A 353 -3.55 -10.09 2.66
CA ILE A 353 -3.75 -9.01 1.70
C ILE A 353 -4.32 -9.65 0.43
N ALA A 354 -5.54 -9.29 0.08
CA ALA A 354 -6.38 -10.02 -0.87
C ALA A 354 -6.43 -9.38 -2.27
N ASP A 355 -6.13 -8.08 -2.38
CA ASP A 355 -5.78 -7.39 -3.62
C ASP A 355 -5.01 -6.09 -3.34
N LEU A 356 -4.34 -5.52 -4.35
CA LEU A 356 -3.60 -4.25 -4.30
C LEU A 356 -3.85 -3.45 -5.58
N GLN A 357 -4.17 -2.16 -5.45
CA GLN A 357 -4.50 -1.31 -6.59
C GLN A 357 -4.05 0.13 -6.32
N ASN A 358 -3.50 0.83 -7.31
CA ASN A 358 -3.25 2.27 -7.19
C ASN A 358 -4.40 3.08 -7.77
N HIS A 359 -4.69 4.22 -7.14
CA HIS A 359 -5.70 5.19 -7.57
C HIS A 359 -5.22 6.57 -7.08
N ASP A 360 -5.19 7.55 -7.97
CA ASP A 360 -4.88 8.96 -7.70
C ASP A 360 -3.60 9.25 -6.87
N GLY A 361 -2.54 8.48 -7.10
CA GLY A 361 -1.26 8.65 -6.40
C GLY A 361 -1.21 8.00 -5.01
N HIS A 362 -2.24 7.26 -4.60
CA HIS A 362 -2.23 6.45 -3.39
C HIS A 362 -2.24 4.95 -3.72
N LEU A 363 -1.77 4.11 -2.79
CA LEU A 363 -1.84 2.65 -2.88
C LEU A 363 -2.96 2.14 -1.97
N PHE A 364 -3.93 1.45 -2.54
CA PHE A 364 -5.01 0.80 -1.82
C PHE A 364 -4.70 -0.69 -1.69
N ILE A 365 -5.11 -1.29 -0.57
CA ILE A 365 -5.13 -2.74 -0.38
C ILE A 365 -6.46 -3.19 0.18
N SER A 366 -6.93 -4.35 -0.28
CA SER A 366 -8.08 -5.04 0.28
C SER A 366 -7.61 -6.25 1.10
N THR A 367 -8.42 -6.68 2.05
CA THR A 367 -8.05 -7.72 3.03
C THR A 367 -9.08 -8.83 3.11
N SER A 368 -8.64 -10.03 3.52
CA SER A 368 -9.54 -11.13 3.92
C SER A 368 -9.27 -11.57 5.35
N ASN A 369 -10.35 -11.80 6.08
CA ASN A 369 -10.29 -12.37 7.43
C ASN A 369 -10.08 -13.90 7.43
N GLY A 370 -10.09 -14.55 6.26
CA GLY A 370 -9.80 -15.98 6.10
C GLY A 370 -10.25 -16.57 4.76
N TRP A 371 -10.64 -17.85 4.75
CA TRP A 371 -11.05 -18.57 3.55
C TRP A 371 -12.26 -19.50 3.80
N LYS A 372 -13.29 -19.34 2.96
CA LYS A 372 -14.54 -20.13 2.91
C LYS A 372 -15.34 -20.13 4.22
N GLU A 373 -15.10 -21.07 5.13
CA GLU A 373 -15.91 -21.18 6.38
C GLU A 373 -15.65 -20.04 7.39
N ASP A 374 -14.52 -19.34 7.22
CA ASP A 374 -14.19 -18.11 7.94
C ASP A 374 -15.19 -16.97 7.66
N ARG A 375 -15.28 -16.03 8.60
CA ARG A 375 -16.23 -14.90 8.56
C ARG A 375 -15.52 -13.57 8.71
N GLY A 376 -16.17 -12.51 8.23
CA GLY A 376 -15.67 -11.14 8.32
C GLY A 376 -15.60 -10.59 9.76
N PRO A 377 -15.30 -9.29 9.92
CA PRO A 377 -15.27 -8.29 8.86
C PRO A 377 -13.98 -8.31 8.04
N SER A 378 -14.05 -7.88 6.78
CA SER A 378 -12.90 -7.51 5.95
C SER A 378 -12.77 -5.98 5.85
N GLY A 379 -11.83 -5.47 5.06
CA GLY A 379 -11.66 -4.02 4.92
C GLY A 379 -10.77 -3.56 3.77
N LEU A 380 -10.98 -2.29 3.39
CA LEU A 380 -10.18 -1.51 2.45
C LEU A 380 -9.28 -0.56 3.25
N TRP A 381 -7.99 -0.52 2.90
CA TRP A 381 -6.99 0.36 3.48
C TRP A 381 -6.29 1.16 2.38
N VAL A 382 -5.79 2.35 2.73
CA VAL A 382 -4.99 3.22 1.86
C VAL A 382 -3.66 3.56 2.51
N TRP A 383 -2.65 3.76 1.66
CA TRP A 383 -1.36 4.34 1.97
C TRP A 383 -1.14 5.55 1.06
N GLU A 384 -1.14 6.72 1.67
CA GLU A 384 -1.27 7.99 0.97
C GLU A 384 0.11 8.45 0.46
N ASN A 385 0.24 8.62 -0.86
CA ASN A 385 1.40 9.25 -1.50
C ASN A 385 2.74 8.51 -1.32
N GLY A 386 2.69 7.24 -0.91
CA GLY A 386 3.88 6.43 -0.60
C GLY A 386 4.59 6.84 0.69
N ALA A 387 3.86 7.43 1.65
CA ALA A 387 4.38 7.91 2.93
C ALA A 387 3.31 7.77 4.05
N GLY A 388 3.74 7.93 5.30
CA GLY A 388 2.86 7.91 6.46
C GLY A 388 2.34 6.51 6.84
N PRO A 389 1.40 6.44 7.81
CA PRO A 389 0.78 5.19 8.25
C PRO A 389 -0.28 4.69 7.26
N TRP A 390 -0.62 3.41 7.35
CA TRP A 390 -1.76 2.83 6.64
C TRP A 390 -3.07 3.18 7.36
N ARG A 391 -4.05 3.73 6.62
CA ARG A 391 -5.36 4.12 7.15
C ARG A 391 -6.44 3.17 6.63
N GLN A 392 -7.27 2.61 7.53
CA GLN A 392 -8.45 1.87 7.10
C GLN A 392 -9.54 2.85 6.66
N LEU A 393 -10.03 2.70 5.44
CA LEU A 393 -11.11 3.52 4.88
C LEU A 393 -12.47 2.88 5.12
N CYS A 394 -12.58 1.57 4.85
CA CYS A 394 -13.86 0.86 4.90
C CYS A 394 -13.73 -0.46 5.65
N VAL A 395 -14.81 -0.83 6.33
CA VAL A 395 -15.05 -2.14 6.93
C VAL A 395 -16.21 -2.77 6.15
N PHE A 396 -16.07 -4.03 5.76
CA PHE A 396 -17.14 -4.80 5.11
C PHE A 396 -17.52 -5.97 6.04
N ASP A 397 -18.81 -6.32 6.12
CA ASP A 397 -19.27 -7.43 6.97
C ASP A 397 -18.82 -8.79 6.40
N GLU A 398 -18.55 -8.81 5.09
CA GLU A 398 -18.13 -9.97 4.31
C GLU A 398 -16.75 -10.51 4.70
N THR A 399 -16.53 -11.81 4.47
CA THR A 399 -15.26 -12.49 4.80
C THR A 399 -14.05 -11.86 4.11
N ALA A 400 -14.22 -11.38 2.87
CA ALA A 400 -13.16 -10.74 2.10
C ALA A 400 -13.65 -9.58 1.23
N ALA A 401 -12.81 -8.55 1.13
CA ALA A 401 -12.74 -7.66 -0.02
C ALA A 401 -11.59 -8.17 -0.90
N TRP A 402 -11.90 -8.71 -2.08
CA TRP A 402 -11.07 -9.72 -2.73
C TRP A 402 -10.55 -9.33 -4.13
N SER A 403 -11.18 -8.35 -4.77
CA SER A 403 -10.62 -7.75 -5.98
C SER A 403 -10.97 -6.27 -6.09
N MET A 404 -10.08 -5.49 -6.67
CA MET A 404 -10.24 -4.07 -6.96
C MET A 404 -10.07 -3.79 -8.46
N ALA A 405 -10.69 -2.73 -8.94
CA ALA A 405 -10.45 -2.20 -10.28
C ALA A 405 -10.67 -0.69 -10.31
N VAL A 406 -9.90 0.02 -11.15
CA VAL A 406 -10.17 1.42 -11.51
C VAL A 406 -10.79 1.48 -12.89
N VAL A 407 -11.91 2.18 -13.03
CA VAL A 407 -12.64 2.34 -14.31
C VAL A 407 -13.05 3.80 -14.48
N GLU A 408 -12.66 4.41 -15.59
CA GLU A 408 -12.88 5.85 -15.91
C GLU A 408 -12.39 6.85 -14.84
N GLY A 409 -11.50 6.42 -13.95
CA GLY A 409 -10.96 7.22 -12.84
C GLY A 409 -11.52 6.84 -11.46
N GLU A 410 -12.59 6.04 -11.41
CA GLU A 410 -13.26 5.63 -10.17
C GLU A 410 -12.77 4.27 -9.68
N LEU A 411 -12.55 4.11 -8.37
CA LEU A 411 -12.15 2.84 -7.75
C LEU A 411 -13.36 2.00 -7.30
N TYR A 412 -13.31 0.70 -7.59
CA TYR A 412 -14.33 -0.29 -7.21
C TYR A 412 -13.71 -1.46 -6.43
N VAL A 413 -14.48 -2.02 -5.50
CA VAL A 413 -14.09 -3.16 -4.64
C VAL A 413 -15.17 -4.25 -4.70
N GLY A 414 -14.78 -5.48 -5.01
CA GLY A 414 -15.64 -6.66 -4.99
C GLY A 414 -15.42 -7.49 -3.73
N THR A 415 -16.51 -7.88 -3.07
CA THR A 415 -16.49 -8.69 -1.83
C THR A 415 -17.10 -10.07 -2.03
N TRP A 416 -16.88 -10.99 -1.08
CA TRP A 416 -17.56 -12.28 -1.03
C TRP A 416 -17.65 -12.89 0.38
N THR A 417 -18.62 -13.78 0.58
CA THR A 417 -18.82 -14.61 1.78
C THR A 417 -19.39 -15.97 1.38
N PHE A 418 -18.79 -17.07 1.87
CA PHE A 418 -19.22 -18.42 1.51
C PHE A 418 -20.66 -18.74 1.95
N GLY A 419 -21.49 -19.21 1.02
CA GLY A 419 -22.93 -19.41 1.22
C GLY A 419 -23.71 -18.15 1.61
N GLY A 420 -23.13 -16.97 1.39
CA GLY A 420 -23.73 -15.66 1.63
C GLY A 420 -24.08 -14.95 0.32
N GLN A 421 -23.87 -13.64 0.31
CA GLN A 421 -23.84 -12.82 -0.91
C GLN A 421 -22.63 -11.89 -0.84
N GLY A 422 -22.01 -11.64 -1.97
CA GLY A 422 -21.01 -10.59 -2.14
C GLY A 422 -21.58 -9.40 -2.88
N HIS A 423 -20.90 -8.27 -2.75
CA HIS A 423 -21.32 -6.96 -3.22
C HIS A 423 -20.19 -6.30 -4.01
N VAL A 424 -20.54 -5.32 -4.85
CA VAL A 424 -19.57 -4.37 -5.41
C VAL A 424 -19.81 -3.00 -4.80
N TYR A 425 -18.73 -2.40 -4.33
CA TYR A 425 -18.69 -1.06 -3.77
C TYR A 425 -17.94 -0.13 -4.73
N HIS A 426 -18.46 1.08 -4.90
CA HIS A 426 -17.77 2.23 -5.45
C HIS A 426 -17.10 2.99 -4.29
N VAL A 427 -15.82 3.32 -4.43
CA VAL A 427 -15.02 4.05 -3.44
C VAL A 427 -14.95 5.51 -3.86
N ALA A 428 -15.97 6.28 -3.50
CA ALA A 428 -16.07 7.68 -3.87
C ALA A 428 -15.27 8.57 -2.91
N ARG A 429 -14.50 9.51 -3.47
CA ARG A 429 -13.93 10.65 -2.72
C ARG A 429 -15.08 11.45 -2.08
N VAL A 430 -14.93 11.79 -0.82
CA VAL A 430 -15.69 12.88 -0.21
C VAL A 430 -14.93 14.16 -0.55
N GLU A 431 -15.48 14.98 -1.45
CA GLU A 431 -15.02 16.37 -1.55
C GLU A 431 -15.18 17.00 -0.16
N PRO A 432 -14.12 17.58 0.44
CA PRO A 432 -14.23 18.20 1.74
C PRO A 432 -15.25 19.34 1.63
N SER A 433 -16.44 19.14 2.21
CA SER A 433 -17.54 20.10 2.10
C SER A 433 -17.02 21.49 2.43
N GLU A 434 -17.05 22.42 1.44
CA GLU A 434 -16.41 23.73 1.57
C GLU A 434 -16.71 24.28 2.96
N PRO A 435 -15.69 24.48 3.81
CA PRO A 435 -15.88 24.59 5.24
C PRO A 435 -16.79 25.77 5.50
N MET A 436 -18.05 25.47 5.85
CA MET A 436 -19.12 26.47 5.89
C MET A 436 -18.62 27.66 6.68
N MET A 437 -18.30 28.75 5.98
CA MET A 437 -17.78 29.94 6.63
C MET A 437 -18.85 30.35 7.64
N PRO A 438 -18.52 30.41 8.94
CA PRO A 438 -19.54 30.59 9.97
C PRO A 438 -20.31 31.86 9.66
N ASP A 439 -21.65 31.73 9.52
CA ASP A 439 -22.52 32.82 9.06
C ASP A 439 -22.10 34.12 9.74
N PRO A 440 -21.68 35.14 8.96
CA PRO A 440 -20.91 36.25 9.51
C PRO A 440 -21.75 36.95 10.57
N THR A 441 -21.19 37.06 11.78
CA THR A 441 -21.92 37.59 12.94
C THR A 441 -22.42 39.00 12.60
N PRO A 442 -23.75 39.25 12.57
CA PRO A 442 -24.29 40.50 12.05
C PRO A 442 -23.69 41.74 12.72
N VAL A 443 -23.13 42.65 11.92
CA VAL A 443 -22.50 43.87 12.44
C VAL A 443 -23.51 44.80 13.11
N ASN A 444 -23.08 45.45 14.19
CA ASN A 444 -23.94 46.35 14.96
C ASN A 444 -23.63 47.82 14.63
N CYS A 445 -24.31 48.37 13.63
CA CYS A 445 -24.14 49.77 13.22
C CYS A 445 -24.79 50.79 14.17
N THR A 446 -25.52 50.35 15.21
CA THR A 446 -26.24 51.24 16.15
C THR A 446 -25.37 52.36 16.74
N PRO A 447 -24.11 52.11 17.19
CA PRO A 447 -23.26 53.17 17.75
C PRO A 447 -22.88 54.28 16.76
N ILE A 448 -22.91 54.00 15.45
CA ILE A 448 -22.71 55.02 14.41
C ILE A 448 -23.98 55.87 14.30
N ALA A 449 -25.16 55.25 14.27
CA ALA A 449 -26.45 55.94 14.19
C ALA A 449 -26.82 56.74 15.46
N GLU A 450 -26.17 56.46 16.60
CA GLU A 450 -26.34 57.19 17.86
C GLU A 450 -25.34 58.35 18.05
N ASP A 451 -24.26 58.45 17.25
CA ASP A 451 -23.30 59.55 17.34
C ASP A 451 -23.80 60.79 16.54
N PRO A 452 -24.00 61.96 17.19
CA PRO A 452 -24.54 63.15 16.53
C PRO A 452 -23.59 63.81 15.50
N ASN A 453 -22.38 63.28 15.32
CA ASN A 453 -21.44 63.71 14.28
C ASN A 453 -21.49 62.85 13.01
N TYR A 454 -22.18 61.71 13.04
CA TYR A 454 -22.16 60.69 12.00
C TYR A 454 -23.55 60.46 11.39
N GLU A 455 -23.57 60.06 10.13
CA GLU A 455 -24.76 59.66 9.39
C GLU A 455 -24.59 58.21 8.96
N LEU A 456 -25.35 57.29 9.56
CA LEU A 456 -25.46 55.92 9.03
C LEU A 456 -26.38 55.94 7.81
N CYS A 457 -25.86 55.56 6.65
CA CYS A 457 -26.51 55.73 5.35
C CYS A 457 -26.96 54.40 4.73
N ASP A 458 -26.21 53.32 4.92
CA ASP A 458 -26.64 51.95 4.61
C ASP A 458 -26.06 50.96 5.64
N GLN A 459 -26.67 49.78 5.76
CA GLN A 459 -26.19 48.68 6.60
C GLN A 459 -26.67 47.33 6.08
N ASN A 460 -25.80 46.33 6.17
CA ASN A 460 -26.12 44.94 5.90
C ASN A 460 -25.53 44.03 7.00
N GLU A 461 -25.53 42.71 6.81
CA GLU A 461 -25.06 41.78 7.85
C GLU A 461 -23.54 41.84 8.09
N THR A 462 -22.74 42.29 7.11
CA THR A 462 -21.27 42.39 7.24
C THR A 462 -20.73 43.81 7.29
N GLN A 463 -21.51 44.81 6.86
CA GLN A 463 -21.04 46.18 6.62
C GLN A 463 -21.96 47.27 7.22
N CYS A 464 -21.34 48.36 7.64
CA CYS A 464 -21.98 49.64 7.94
C CYS A 464 -21.39 50.72 7.01
N GLU A 465 -22.24 51.52 6.35
CA GLU A 465 -21.82 52.56 5.41
C GLU A 465 -22.41 53.93 5.75
N GLY A 466 -21.64 55.00 5.50
CA GLY A 466 -22.13 56.37 5.67
C GLY A 466 -21.04 57.39 5.95
N VAL A 467 -21.41 58.54 6.53
CA VAL A 467 -20.63 59.79 6.44
C VAL A 467 -20.34 60.38 7.82
N PHE A 468 -19.10 60.82 8.08
CA PHE A 468 -18.80 61.71 9.22
C PHE A 468 -18.94 63.18 8.82
N THR A 469 -19.27 64.07 9.77
CA THR A 469 -19.55 65.49 9.47
C THR A 469 -18.65 66.49 10.22
N ASN A 470 -17.71 65.98 11.02
CA ASN A 470 -16.91 66.74 11.99
C ASN A 470 -15.38 66.69 11.75
N GLY A 471 -14.93 66.09 10.65
CA GLY A 471 -13.49 65.88 10.38
C GLY A 471 -12.81 64.76 11.17
N ALA A 472 -13.55 63.80 11.74
CA ALA A 472 -12.96 62.73 12.56
C ALA A 472 -12.24 61.61 11.78
N GLY A 473 -12.48 61.48 10.47
CA GLY A 473 -11.90 60.43 9.63
C GLY A 473 -12.63 59.08 9.73
N CYS A 474 -12.49 58.25 8.70
CA CYS A 474 -13.24 57.00 8.62
C CYS A 474 -12.79 55.95 9.64
N ARG A 475 -11.57 56.02 10.17
CA ARG A 475 -11.18 55.16 11.30
C ARG A 475 -12.00 55.46 12.55
N ALA A 476 -12.24 56.73 12.86
CA ALA A 476 -13.05 57.12 14.02
C ALA A 476 -14.53 56.77 13.83
N TYR A 477 -15.05 56.93 12.60
CA TYR A 477 -16.41 56.52 12.22
C TYR A 477 -16.62 55.00 12.39
N CYS A 478 -15.73 54.14 11.87
CA CYS A 478 -15.89 52.70 12.04
C CYS A 478 -15.64 52.23 13.48
N ALA A 479 -14.70 52.86 14.20
CA ALA A 479 -14.29 52.43 15.53
C ALA A 479 -15.42 52.53 16.59
N VAL A 480 -16.41 53.43 16.45
CA VAL A 480 -17.52 53.48 17.42
C VAL A 480 -18.42 52.24 17.39
N ALA A 481 -18.55 51.60 16.23
CA ALA A 481 -19.23 50.30 16.10
C ALA A 481 -18.32 49.09 16.43
N GLY A 482 -17.04 49.33 16.75
CA GLY A 482 -16.04 48.26 16.90
C GLY A 482 -15.60 47.65 15.57
N LEU A 483 -15.68 48.42 14.48
CA LEU A 483 -15.42 47.97 13.10
C LEU A 483 -14.16 48.64 12.53
N ARG A 484 -13.60 48.05 11.47
CA ARG A 484 -12.47 48.59 10.70
C ARG A 484 -12.95 49.28 9.42
N CYS A 485 -12.29 50.37 9.02
CA CYS A 485 -12.48 50.97 7.70
C CYS A 485 -11.86 50.06 6.63
N VAL A 486 -12.65 49.68 5.62
CA VAL A 486 -12.21 48.84 4.50
C VAL A 486 -12.18 49.59 3.17
N ALA A 487 -13.04 50.59 3.01
CA ALA A 487 -12.96 51.55 1.92
C ALA A 487 -13.41 52.94 2.39
N ARG A 488 -12.89 53.97 1.75
CA ARG A 488 -13.25 55.37 1.95
C ARG A 488 -13.39 56.04 0.60
N TYR A 489 -14.34 56.96 0.49
CA TYR A 489 -14.59 57.74 -0.71
C TYR A 489 -14.97 59.17 -0.33
N GLY A 490 -14.91 60.11 -1.27
CA GLY A 490 -15.50 61.43 -1.06
C GLY A 490 -16.98 61.33 -0.69
N GLY A 491 -17.45 62.25 0.16
CA GLY A 491 -18.85 62.33 0.51
C GLY A 491 -19.22 63.60 1.27
N GLU A 492 -20.46 64.07 1.04
CA GLU A 492 -21.04 65.23 1.71
C GLU A 492 -22.19 64.81 2.66
N PRO A 493 -22.46 65.58 3.74
CA PRO A 493 -23.59 65.34 4.64
C PRO A 493 -24.92 65.27 3.91
N GLY A 494 -25.87 64.53 4.46
CA GLY A 494 -27.08 64.06 3.75
C GLY A 494 -26.84 62.78 2.93
N CYS A 495 -25.90 61.92 3.33
CA CYS A 495 -25.58 60.64 2.68
C CYS A 495 -25.24 60.74 1.18
N ASN A 496 -24.44 61.72 0.78
CA ASN A 496 -24.03 61.88 -0.62
C ASN A 496 -22.72 61.13 -0.90
N PHE A 497 -22.79 60.04 -1.66
CA PHE A 497 -21.65 59.15 -1.98
C PHE A 497 -20.95 59.52 -3.30
N GLU A 498 -19.61 59.65 -3.30
CA GLU A 498 -18.79 59.88 -4.50
C GLU A 498 -17.97 58.63 -4.92
N PRO A 499 -18.55 57.61 -5.59
CA PRO A 499 -17.85 56.34 -5.89
C PRO A 499 -16.61 56.48 -6.78
N ASN A 500 -16.45 57.60 -7.50
CA ASN A 500 -15.29 57.87 -8.35
C ASN A 500 -14.12 58.54 -7.60
N ASN A 501 -14.29 58.88 -6.32
CA ASN A 501 -13.34 59.63 -5.50
C ASN A 501 -12.84 58.76 -4.33
N MET A 502 -12.23 57.61 -4.65
CA MET A 502 -11.73 56.66 -3.64
C MET A 502 -10.49 57.23 -2.91
N LEU A 503 -10.47 57.12 -1.59
CA LEU A 503 -9.44 57.63 -0.69
C LEU A 503 -8.91 56.52 0.23
N ASP A 504 -7.76 56.76 0.88
CA ASP A 504 -7.18 55.82 1.83
C ASP A 504 -7.88 55.90 3.20
N CYS A 505 -8.27 54.73 3.74
CA CYS A 505 -8.66 54.52 5.14
C CYS A 505 -7.53 54.84 6.14
N GLY A 506 -6.31 55.14 5.68
CA GLY A 506 -5.17 55.57 6.49
C GLY A 506 -4.96 57.07 6.62
N ASP A 507 -5.61 57.89 5.79
CA ASP A 507 -5.35 59.34 5.71
C ASP A 507 -6.41 60.18 6.46
N ASP A 508 -6.67 59.87 7.73
CA ASP A 508 -7.60 60.63 8.59
C ASP A 508 -7.14 62.10 8.84
N GLY A 509 -5.96 62.49 8.32
CA GLY A 509 -5.35 63.81 8.50
C GLY A 509 -5.49 64.78 7.32
N ASN A 510 -6.13 64.37 6.22
CA ASN A 510 -6.21 65.16 4.98
C ASN A 510 -7.01 66.48 5.06
N GLY A 511 -7.71 66.73 6.18
CA GLY A 511 -8.47 67.96 6.42
C GLY A 511 -9.86 68.01 5.77
N HIS A 512 -10.37 66.87 5.30
CA HIS A 512 -11.77 66.75 4.87
C HIS A 512 -12.72 66.89 6.07
N MET A 513 -13.81 67.65 5.91
CA MET A 513 -14.85 67.77 6.95
C MET A 513 -15.79 66.55 6.98
N SER A 514 -15.93 65.89 5.83
CA SER A 514 -16.75 64.71 5.61
C SER A 514 -16.14 63.83 4.51
N ASP A 515 -16.36 62.52 4.63
CA ASP A 515 -16.11 61.50 3.60
C ASP A 515 -17.09 60.34 3.83
N TRP A 516 -17.31 59.52 2.80
CA TRP A 516 -18.04 58.25 2.91
C TRP A 516 -17.10 57.13 3.38
N CYS A 517 -17.57 56.34 4.34
CA CYS A 517 -16.82 55.30 5.03
C CYS A 517 -17.56 53.96 4.91
N VAL A 518 -16.84 52.92 4.47
CA VAL A 518 -17.31 51.53 4.49
C VAL A 518 -16.60 50.80 5.62
N CYS A 519 -17.38 50.27 6.56
CA CYS A 519 -16.90 49.61 7.76
C CYS A 519 -17.27 48.13 7.75
N GLU A 520 -16.32 47.25 8.05
CA GLU A 520 -16.56 45.82 8.26
C GLU A 520 -16.08 45.39 9.64
N ALA A 521 -16.55 44.23 10.10
CA ALA A 521 -15.89 43.53 11.19
C ALA A 521 -14.41 43.27 10.86
N ASP A 522 -13.60 43.02 11.88
CA ASP A 522 -12.38 42.24 11.73
C ASP A 522 -12.79 40.80 11.36
N GLY A 523 -13.00 40.54 10.08
CA GLY A 523 -12.91 39.19 9.52
C GLY A 523 -11.56 38.58 9.92
N PRO A 524 -11.45 37.24 10.05
CA PRO A 524 -10.35 36.57 10.74
C PRO A 524 -8.99 36.92 10.09
N GLY A 525 -8.36 37.97 10.64
CA GLY A 525 -7.14 38.52 10.07
C GLY A 525 -5.98 37.54 10.22
N PRO A 526 -4.94 37.66 9.37
CA PRO A 526 -3.68 36.99 9.65
C PRO A 526 -3.24 37.38 11.06
N GLY A 527 -3.21 36.39 11.96
CA GLY A 527 -3.13 36.62 13.40
C GLY A 527 -1.92 37.47 13.79
N PRO A 528 -1.97 38.20 14.94
CA PRO A 528 -0.90 39.09 15.35
C PRO A 528 0.44 38.36 15.33
N GLY A 529 1.30 38.75 14.38
CA GLY A 529 2.49 37.99 14.02
C GLY A 529 3.36 37.70 15.25
N PRO A 530 3.89 36.47 15.40
CA PRO A 530 4.63 36.10 16.59
C PRO A 530 5.81 37.06 16.79
N GLY A 531 5.98 37.53 18.03
CA GLY A 531 7.15 38.33 18.41
C GLY A 531 8.46 37.59 18.10
N PRO A 532 9.60 38.31 18.01
CA PRO A 532 10.82 37.82 17.37
C PRO A 532 11.45 36.61 18.07
N GLY A 533 10.96 35.42 17.71
CA GLY A 533 11.59 34.13 17.92
C GLY A 533 12.78 33.90 16.98
N PRO A 534 13.45 32.73 17.07
CA PRO A 534 14.75 32.49 16.45
C PRO A 534 14.68 32.25 14.92
N GLY A 535 14.43 33.33 14.17
CA GLY A 535 14.47 33.40 12.71
C GLY A 535 13.23 32.85 12.01
N PRO A 536 12.90 33.35 10.80
CA PRO A 536 11.94 32.66 9.95
C PRO A 536 12.54 31.32 9.53
N GLY A 537 11.75 30.24 9.66
CA GLY A 537 12.03 29.04 8.87
C GLY A 537 11.98 29.44 7.40
N MET A 538 12.98 29.02 6.62
CA MET A 538 12.89 29.17 5.16
C MET A 538 11.64 28.43 4.68
N ASP A 539 10.89 29.06 3.76
CA ASP A 539 10.06 28.32 2.82
C ASP A 539 10.87 27.14 2.23
N PRO A 540 10.22 26.04 1.82
CA PRO A 540 10.89 24.99 1.07
C PRO A 540 11.42 25.58 -0.25
N ALA A 541 12.66 26.06 -0.19
CA ALA A 541 13.27 26.82 -1.27
C ALA A 541 13.33 25.94 -2.52
N GLU A 542 12.90 26.51 -3.65
CA GLU A 542 12.87 25.84 -4.95
C GLU A 542 14.15 25.00 -5.14
N CYS A 543 13.96 23.70 -5.37
CA CYS A 543 15.02 22.71 -5.53
C CYS A 543 15.77 22.92 -6.85
N ASN A 544 16.49 24.03 -6.92
CA ASN A 544 17.27 24.44 -8.08
C ASN A 544 18.43 23.46 -8.23
N LEU A 545 18.37 22.63 -9.27
CA LEU A 545 19.35 21.58 -9.58
C LEU A 545 20.74 22.18 -9.83
N GLN A 546 21.52 22.31 -8.74
CA GLN A 546 22.90 22.80 -8.77
C GLN A 546 23.89 21.62 -8.72
N ALA A 547 24.73 21.55 -9.73
CA ALA A 547 25.83 20.58 -9.79
C ALA A 547 26.87 20.88 -8.68
N GLY A 548 27.02 19.94 -7.74
CA GLY A 548 27.98 20.03 -6.66
C GLY A 548 29.26 19.22 -6.90
N ARG A 549 29.89 18.74 -5.83
CA ARG A 549 31.18 18.04 -5.88
C ARG A 549 31.10 16.53 -6.18
N LEU A 550 29.94 15.90 -6.05
CA LEU A 550 29.80 14.47 -6.34
C LEU A 550 29.55 14.25 -7.83
N SER A 551 30.33 13.34 -8.43
CA SER A 551 29.99 12.74 -9.73
C SER A 551 28.92 11.67 -9.56
N VAL A 552 28.20 11.34 -10.63
CA VAL A 552 27.28 10.18 -10.65
C VAL A 552 28.03 8.91 -10.19
N GLY A 553 27.41 8.15 -9.28
CA GLY A 553 27.98 6.97 -8.64
C GLY A 553 28.97 7.25 -7.50
N ALA A 554 29.28 8.51 -7.19
CA ALA A 554 30.08 8.86 -6.01
C ALA A 554 29.18 8.99 -4.77
N ALA A 555 29.68 8.50 -3.64
CA ALA A 555 28.95 8.47 -2.37
C ALA A 555 29.58 9.38 -1.31
N TYR A 556 28.72 9.97 -0.47
CA TYR A 556 29.13 10.68 0.73
C TYR A 556 28.59 9.95 1.97
N THR A 557 29.49 9.49 2.83
CA THR A 557 29.11 8.77 4.06
C THR A 557 29.20 9.70 5.27
N VAL A 558 28.03 10.03 5.83
CA VAL A 558 27.92 10.62 7.17
C VAL A 558 28.35 9.55 8.17
N GLN A 559 29.46 9.80 8.86
CA GLN A 559 29.84 9.03 10.04
C GLN A 559 29.14 9.62 11.25
N VAL A 560 29.00 8.83 12.30
CA VAL A 560 28.51 9.32 13.60
C VAL A 560 29.56 10.15 14.35
N ASP A 561 29.15 10.81 15.42
CA ASP A 561 30.03 11.55 16.33
C ASP A 561 31.14 10.65 16.90
N ALA A 562 32.37 11.18 16.92
CA ALA A 562 33.49 10.56 17.61
C ALA A 562 33.29 10.63 19.13
N HIS A 563 33.67 9.57 19.83
CA HIS A 563 33.47 9.38 21.27
C HIS A 563 34.57 8.47 21.86
N THR A 564 34.57 8.30 23.17
CA THR A 564 35.55 7.46 23.88
C THR A 564 34.89 6.56 24.92
N GLY A 565 34.84 5.25 24.66
CA GLY A 565 34.34 4.22 25.57
C GLY A 565 33.66 3.06 24.85
N ASP A 566 33.13 2.11 25.63
CA ASP A 566 32.25 1.01 25.20
C ASP A 566 30.90 1.06 25.95
N GLU A 567 29.98 0.10 25.68
CA GLU A 567 28.66 0.02 26.34
C GLU A 567 28.71 -0.14 27.89
N HIS A 568 29.91 -0.22 28.50
CA HIS A 568 30.12 -0.29 29.94
C HIS A 568 31.01 0.84 30.50
N THR A 569 31.65 1.65 29.64
CA THR A 569 32.67 2.65 30.03
C THR A 569 32.55 4.00 29.34
N THR A 570 31.70 4.14 28.31
CA THR A 570 31.38 5.44 27.70
C THR A 570 30.79 6.36 28.76
N GLN A 571 31.53 7.42 29.10
CA GLN A 571 30.98 8.55 29.84
C GLN A 571 29.88 9.19 28.99
N PRO A 572 28.68 9.45 29.53
CA PRO A 572 27.60 10.07 28.77
C PRO A 572 28.07 11.38 28.11
N LYS A 573 27.87 11.51 26.79
CA LYS A 573 28.21 12.75 26.07
C LYS A 573 27.12 13.78 26.34
N GLN A 574 27.26 14.47 27.47
CA GLN A 574 26.32 15.45 28.02
C GLN A 574 26.17 16.75 27.19
N ASP A 575 26.92 16.91 26.10
CA ASP A 575 26.70 18.00 25.15
C ASP A 575 25.50 17.71 24.23
N ALA A 576 24.83 18.79 23.83
CA ALA A 576 23.65 18.76 22.98
C ALA A 576 24.01 18.68 21.47
N ASN A 577 25.21 18.16 21.13
CA ASN A 577 25.86 18.39 19.83
C ASN A 577 25.89 19.90 19.52
N ASP A 578 26.52 20.69 20.40
CA ASP A 578 26.52 22.17 20.33
C ASP A 578 27.68 22.72 19.48
N GLY A 579 28.26 21.89 18.61
CA GLY A 579 29.29 22.27 17.64
C GLY A 579 30.70 22.32 18.22
N ARG A 580 30.97 21.55 19.28
CA ARG A 580 32.28 21.49 19.94
C ARG A 580 33.22 20.51 19.25
N ASN A 581 34.50 20.56 19.64
CA ASN A 581 35.54 19.64 19.13
C ASN A 581 35.17 18.17 19.37
N GLY A 582 34.71 17.49 18.32
CA GLY A 582 34.25 16.09 18.37
C GLY A 582 32.83 15.88 17.84
N ASP A 583 32.05 16.95 17.69
CA ASP A 583 30.78 16.94 16.97
C ASP A 583 30.99 16.95 15.46
N ARG A 584 30.15 16.24 14.72
CA ARG A 584 30.06 16.30 13.26
C ARG A 584 28.93 17.21 12.81
N VAL A 585 29.23 18.19 11.96
CA VAL A 585 28.24 19.17 11.45
C VAL A 585 27.07 18.52 10.68
N ASP A 586 27.33 17.33 10.13
CA ASP A 586 26.45 16.50 9.32
C ASP A 586 25.75 15.37 10.09
N PHE A 587 26.03 15.19 11.39
CA PHE A 587 25.36 14.23 12.27
C PHE A 587 25.00 14.90 13.61
N ARG A 588 23.72 15.14 13.85
CA ARG A 588 23.23 15.83 15.05
C ARG A 588 22.43 14.89 15.94
N ARG A 589 22.54 15.06 17.26
CA ARG A 589 21.87 14.23 18.27
C ARG A 589 20.85 15.05 19.05
N HIS A 590 19.68 14.48 19.32
CA HIS A 590 18.70 15.02 20.26
C HIS A 590 18.42 13.98 21.35
N ASN A 591 18.78 14.32 22.59
CA ASN A 591 18.68 13.47 23.78
C ASN A 591 19.43 12.11 23.73
N ILE A 592 20.26 11.86 22.71
CA ILE A 592 21.13 10.66 22.65
C ILE A 592 22.48 10.94 23.33
N ALA A 593 22.65 10.36 24.53
CA ALA A 593 23.86 10.53 25.35
C ALA A 593 24.88 9.37 25.23
N ARG A 594 24.49 8.21 24.69
CA ARG A 594 25.30 6.97 24.72
C ARG A 594 25.81 6.51 23.36
N ALA A 595 27.03 5.97 23.39
CA ALA A 595 27.76 5.47 22.23
C ALA A 595 28.61 4.25 22.58
N HIS A 596 28.88 3.44 21.56
CA HIS A 596 29.81 2.33 21.54
C HIS A 596 30.73 2.54 20.34
N LEU A 597 32.02 2.14 20.43
CA LEU A 597 33.15 2.25 19.47
C LEU A 597 32.90 2.59 17.98
N THR A 598 31.75 2.23 17.42
CA THR A 598 31.29 2.43 16.04
C THR A 598 29.94 3.16 15.90
N TYR A 599 28.98 3.00 16.81
CA TYR A 599 27.58 3.50 16.72
C TYR A 599 27.09 4.27 17.95
N TRP A 600 26.04 5.06 17.78
CA TRP A 600 25.27 5.68 18.87
C TRP A 600 24.00 4.88 19.16
N TYR A 601 23.47 4.98 20.37
CA TYR A 601 22.25 4.25 20.75
C TYR A 601 21.40 5.01 21.77
N SER A 602 20.07 4.92 21.62
CA SER A 602 19.13 5.22 22.70
C SER A 602 19.19 4.10 23.76
N SER A 603 18.77 4.39 24.98
CA SER A 603 18.97 3.49 26.13
C SER A 603 17.78 3.52 27.07
N SER A 604 17.36 2.36 27.57
CA SER A 604 16.40 2.25 28.68
C SER A 604 16.99 2.57 30.05
N PHE A 605 18.32 2.63 30.15
CA PHE A 605 19.06 2.96 31.35
C PHE A 605 19.53 4.43 31.30
N GLN A 606 19.28 5.13 32.41
CA GLN A 606 19.57 6.56 32.60
C GLN A 606 20.51 6.74 33.80
N GLU A 607 21.64 7.41 33.60
CA GLU A 607 22.53 7.88 34.66
C GLU A 607 22.15 9.27 35.17
N ALA A 608 22.81 9.74 36.23
CA ALA A 608 22.67 11.12 36.66
C ALA A 608 23.08 12.06 35.51
N ASP A 609 22.30 13.13 35.33
CA ASP A 609 22.48 14.16 34.30
C ASP A 609 22.37 13.67 32.83
N GLU A 610 21.87 12.45 32.58
CA GLU A 610 21.43 12.01 31.25
C GLU A 610 19.98 12.46 30.92
N PRO A 611 19.64 12.63 29.63
CA PRO A 611 18.26 12.77 29.17
C PRO A 611 17.38 11.57 29.57
N SER A 612 16.06 11.79 29.72
CA SER A 612 15.17 10.69 30.10
C SER A 612 14.93 9.72 28.94
N PRO A 613 14.89 8.39 29.18
CA PRO A 613 14.53 7.40 28.17
C PRO A 613 13.09 7.55 27.66
N ASN A 614 12.23 8.27 28.40
CA ASN A 614 10.86 8.60 28.00
C ASN A 614 10.74 9.97 27.32
N ALA A 615 11.85 10.70 27.14
CA ALA A 615 11.87 11.92 26.32
C ALA A 615 12.01 11.55 24.84
N GLU A 616 11.62 12.47 23.95
CA GLU A 616 11.86 12.31 22.52
C GLU A 616 13.36 12.18 22.23
N GLN A 617 13.73 11.15 21.47
CA GLN A 617 15.11 10.78 21.17
C GLN A 617 15.26 10.61 19.65
N TYR A 618 16.19 11.32 19.03
CA TYR A 618 16.48 11.17 17.59
C TYR A 618 17.89 11.60 17.21
N VAL A 619 18.29 11.23 16.00
CA VAL A 619 19.47 11.78 15.31
C VAL A 619 19.08 12.30 13.93
N ASP A 620 19.76 13.35 13.47
CA ASP A 620 19.62 13.93 12.12
C ASP A 620 20.92 13.77 11.34
N TYR A 621 20.85 13.05 10.21
CA TYR A 621 21.89 12.98 9.19
C TYR A 621 21.61 14.09 8.18
N GLN A 622 22.42 15.16 8.23
CA GLN A 622 22.25 16.36 7.40
C GLN A 622 23.54 16.70 6.63
N PRO A 623 23.82 16.02 5.51
CA PRO A 623 24.88 16.42 4.58
C PRO A 623 24.69 17.85 4.06
N ASP A 624 25.79 18.53 3.74
CA ASP A 624 25.74 19.81 3.00
C ASP A 624 25.49 19.55 1.50
N PHE A 625 24.22 19.36 1.13
CA PHE A 625 23.79 19.20 -0.26
C PHE A 625 24.08 20.45 -1.13
N GLY A 626 24.31 21.63 -0.53
CA GLY A 626 24.82 22.80 -1.26
C GLY A 626 26.26 22.63 -1.75
N THR A 627 27.07 21.85 -1.04
CA THR A 627 28.43 21.46 -1.47
C THR A 627 28.45 20.15 -2.25
N LEU A 628 27.62 19.16 -1.88
CA LEU A 628 27.63 17.83 -2.51
C LEU A 628 26.95 17.82 -3.88
N GLY A 629 25.84 18.53 -4.03
CA GLY A 629 25.02 18.62 -5.23
C GLY A 629 23.53 18.46 -4.91
N THR A 630 22.68 19.12 -5.70
CA THR A 630 21.22 18.99 -5.62
C THR A 630 20.72 18.11 -6.76
N GLY A 631 19.95 17.08 -6.42
CA GLY A 631 19.51 16.02 -7.34
C GLY A 631 19.23 14.72 -6.59
N CYS A 632 19.18 13.60 -7.29
CA CYS A 632 18.83 12.31 -6.71
C CYS A 632 19.99 11.62 -5.97
N TYR A 633 19.67 11.10 -4.79
CA TYR A 633 20.54 10.26 -3.98
C TYR A 633 19.86 8.92 -3.67
N GLN A 634 20.57 7.83 -3.92
CA GLN A 634 20.31 6.55 -3.26
C GLN A 634 20.79 6.69 -1.81
N ILE A 635 19.88 6.52 -0.85
CA ILE A 635 20.19 6.60 0.58
C ILE A 635 20.27 5.19 1.15
N GLU A 636 21.32 4.92 1.91
CA GLU A 636 21.55 3.64 2.60
C GLU A 636 21.98 3.93 4.05
N THR A 637 21.54 3.13 5.01
CA THR A 637 21.89 3.30 6.42
C THR A 637 22.24 1.98 7.04
N GLN A 638 23.26 1.96 7.89
CA GLN A 638 23.58 0.79 8.70
C GLN A 638 23.00 0.96 10.12
N PHE A 639 22.71 -0.15 10.80
CA PHE A 639 22.43 -0.16 12.25
C PHE A 639 23.00 -1.45 12.88
N ARG A 640 23.20 -1.48 14.21
CA ARG A 640 23.69 -2.68 14.92
C ARG A 640 22.56 -3.44 15.60
N ASP A 641 22.16 -4.53 14.99
CA ASP A 641 21.18 -5.43 15.58
C ASP A 641 21.75 -6.27 16.74
N THR A 642 20.91 -6.46 17.77
CA THR A 642 21.06 -7.49 18.79
C THR A 642 19.66 -7.88 19.29
N GLY A 643 19.48 -9.13 19.73
CA GLY A 643 18.25 -9.58 20.41
C GLY A 643 17.86 -8.81 21.69
N ASN A 644 18.69 -7.87 22.17
CA ASN A 644 18.41 -6.96 23.29
C ASN A 644 17.88 -5.56 22.88
N ARG A 645 17.78 -5.26 21.58
CA ARG A 645 17.22 -4.00 21.09
C ARG A 645 15.69 -3.93 21.26
N ALA A 646 15.12 -2.77 20.94
CA ALA A 646 13.69 -2.50 21.08
C ALA A 646 12.81 -3.52 20.34
N PRO A 647 11.70 -3.98 20.94
CA PRO A 647 10.72 -4.85 20.25
C PRO A 647 9.79 -4.08 19.30
N TYR A 648 10.00 -2.78 19.14
CA TYR A 648 9.25 -1.88 18.27
C TYR A 648 10.15 -1.33 17.17
N ALA A 649 9.57 -0.65 16.18
CA ALA A 649 10.29 -0.05 15.07
C ALA A 649 10.94 1.29 15.43
N ALA A 650 12.17 1.52 14.95
CA ALA A 650 12.74 2.85 14.79
C ALA A 650 12.06 3.56 13.61
N GLN A 651 11.76 4.85 13.75
CA GLN A 651 11.04 5.65 12.75
C GLN A 651 12.01 6.48 11.91
N TYR A 652 12.05 6.25 10.61
CA TYR A 652 12.90 6.96 9.66
C TYR A 652 12.06 7.97 8.87
N GLN A 653 12.48 9.23 8.92
CA GLN A 653 11.82 10.37 8.29
C GLN A 653 12.82 11.04 7.35
N ILE A 654 12.45 11.24 6.09
CA ILE A 654 13.32 11.83 5.07
C ILE A 654 12.74 13.19 4.69
N ARG A 655 13.50 14.26 4.91
CA ARG A 655 13.16 15.58 4.37
C ARG A 655 13.85 15.73 3.01
N ALA A 656 13.16 15.29 1.97
CA ALA A 656 13.56 15.47 0.58
C ALA A 656 13.18 16.89 0.10
N ALA A 657 13.48 17.18 -1.17
CA ALA A 657 13.08 18.41 -1.83
C ALA A 657 11.56 18.59 -1.96
N ASP A 658 10.81 17.48 -2.01
CA ASP A 658 9.35 17.46 -2.15
C ASP A 658 8.58 17.57 -0.82
N GLY A 659 9.28 17.55 0.32
CA GLY A 659 8.68 17.71 1.64
C GLY A 659 9.30 16.82 2.72
N LEU A 660 8.56 16.62 3.81
CA LEU A 660 8.92 15.67 4.87
C LEU A 660 8.12 14.38 4.69
N ARG A 661 8.79 13.29 4.32
CA ARG A 661 8.21 11.96 4.17
C ARG A 661 8.50 11.10 5.41
N PHE A 662 7.46 10.67 6.12
CA PHE A 662 7.55 9.54 7.07
C PHE A 662 7.51 8.26 6.23
N GLN A 663 8.54 7.40 6.28
CA GLN A 663 8.69 6.41 5.20
C GLN A 663 9.15 5.00 5.58
N TYR A 664 9.88 4.81 6.69
CA TYR A 664 10.27 3.46 7.12
C TYR A 664 10.13 3.27 8.62
N GLU A 665 9.51 2.15 9.01
CA GLU A 665 9.45 1.65 10.38
C GLU A 665 10.23 0.34 10.47
N ILE A 666 11.43 0.38 11.07
CA ILE A 666 12.39 -0.73 11.05
C ILE A 666 12.63 -1.26 12.46
N VAL A 667 12.23 -2.51 12.70
CA VAL A 667 12.49 -3.21 13.96
C VAL A 667 13.95 -3.68 13.95
N GLN A 668 14.80 -2.97 14.69
CA GLN A 668 16.23 -3.30 14.82
C GLN A 668 16.48 -4.44 15.81
N ARG A 669 15.69 -5.53 15.75
CA ARG A 669 15.74 -6.65 16.71
C ARG A 669 15.57 -8.01 16.04
N LEU A 670 16.69 -8.59 15.63
CA LEU A 670 16.91 -9.91 15.07
C LEU A 670 17.52 -10.87 16.12
N PRO A 671 17.49 -12.19 15.88
CA PRO A 671 18.06 -13.18 16.80
C PRO A 671 19.59 -13.23 16.78
N GLU A 672 20.24 -12.79 15.69
CA GLU A 672 21.69 -12.76 15.55
C GLU A 672 22.27 -11.39 15.96
N VAL A 673 23.59 -11.31 16.14
CA VAL A 673 24.29 -10.07 16.52
C VAL A 673 25.16 -9.64 15.35
N GLY A 674 24.76 -8.59 14.66
CA GLY A 674 25.37 -8.16 13.41
C GLY A 674 25.23 -6.66 13.16
N TYR A 675 25.51 -6.27 11.92
CA TYR A 675 25.15 -4.97 11.38
C TYR A 675 24.27 -5.22 10.16
N GLU A 676 23.14 -4.52 10.10
CA GLU A 676 22.19 -4.62 9.00
C GLU A 676 22.27 -3.35 8.16
N ASP A 677 22.39 -3.51 6.84
CA ASP A 677 22.37 -2.43 5.85
C ASP A 677 20.99 -2.30 5.24
N VAL A 678 20.41 -1.11 5.33
CA VAL A 678 19.07 -0.80 4.80
C VAL A 678 19.14 0.24 3.69
N ASN A 679 18.61 -0.14 2.53
CA ASN A 679 18.29 0.79 1.44
C ASN A 679 17.04 1.62 1.83
N LEU A 680 17.21 2.94 2.02
CA LEU A 680 16.12 3.88 2.33
C LEU A 680 15.50 4.50 1.07
N GLY A 681 15.73 3.93 -0.12
CA GLY A 681 15.22 4.41 -1.40
C GLY A 681 16.01 5.55 -2.05
N ARG A 682 15.47 6.04 -3.16
CA ARG A 682 15.99 7.16 -3.97
C ARG A 682 15.21 8.42 -3.67
N HIS A 683 15.91 9.54 -3.43
CA HIS A 683 15.29 10.83 -3.06
C HIS A 683 16.00 12.01 -3.71
N ILE A 684 15.25 13.01 -4.16
CA ILE A 684 15.81 14.30 -4.54
C ILE A 684 16.18 15.06 -3.26
N MET A 685 17.47 15.31 -3.03
CA MET A 685 17.98 16.01 -1.85
C MET A 685 18.54 17.39 -2.23
N CYS A 686 18.28 18.38 -1.38
CA CYS A 686 18.62 19.79 -1.62
C CYS A 686 19.19 20.45 -0.35
N PRO A 687 19.67 21.70 -0.39
CA PRO A 687 20.09 22.42 0.80
C PRO A 687 18.98 22.45 1.86
N GLY A 688 19.26 21.96 3.06
CA GLY A 688 18.29 21.83 4.15
C GLY A 688 17.58 20.47 4.26
N SER A 689 17.76 19.56 3.28
CA SER A 689 17.35 18.15 3.39
C SER A 689 18.09 17.43 4.52
N PHE A 690 17.47 16.38 5.06
CA PHE A 690 18.06 15.51 6.09
C PHE A 690 17.34 14.15 6.15
N VAL A 691 17.94 13.19 6.84
CA VAL A 691 17.26 11.97 7.29
C VAL A 691 17.29 11.92 8.81
N ARG A 692 16.12 11.79 9.44
CA ARG A 692 15.96 11.67 10.89
C ARG A 692 15.65 10.23 11.26
N ILE A 693 16.38 9.67 12.23
CA ILE A 693 16.01 8.39 12.88
C ILE A 693 15.53 8.72 14.29
N ARG A 694 14.28 8.37 14.60
CA ARG A 694 13.61 8.65 15.87
C ARG A 694 13.32 7.36 16.64
N ASP A 695 13.59 7.36 17.93
CA ASP A 695 13.12 6.33 18.86
C ASP A 695 11.74 6.73 19.39
N PRO A 696 10.67 5.95 19.13
CA PRO A 696 9.34 6.22 19.66
C PRO A 696 9.11 5.74 21.10
N GLY A 697 10.11 5.16 21.78
CA GLY A 697 9.92 4.58 23.11
C GLY A 697 11.16 4.50 24.02
N PRO A 698 11.05 3.77 25.14
CA PRO A 698 12.06 3.77 26.21
C PRO A 698 13.02 2.57 26.19
N ASN A 699 13.21 1.91 25.04
CA ASN A 699 14.17 0.82 24.88
C ASN A 699 15.45 1.32 24.17
N SER A 700 16.12 0.45 23.41
CA SER A 700 17.35 0.79 22.69
C SER A 700 17.23 0.48 21.21
N ILE A 701 17.37 1.52 20.39
CA ILE A 701 17.69 1.45 18.97
C ILE A 701 19.10 2.01 18.75
N THR A 702 19.66 1.81 17.56
CA THR A 702 21.02 2.21 17.20
C THR A 702 21.06 3.09 15.96
N PHE A 703 22.12 3.88 15.87
CA PHE A 703 22.40 4.84 14.82
C PHE A 703 23.87 4.65 14.39
N HIS A 704 24.12 4.17 13.17
CA HIS A 704 25.47 3.98 12.63
C HIS A 704 25.70 4.93 11.44
N THR A 705 26.57 4.58 10.50
CA THR A 705 26.84 5.35 9.28
C THR A 705 25.63 5.43 8.35
N MET A 706 25.46 6.57 7.69
CA MET A 706 24.50 6.73 6.59
C MET A 706 25.23 7.20 5.32
N ASN A 707 24.91 6.55 4.20
CA ASN A 707 25.55 6.72 2.92
C ASN A 707 24.58 7.37 1.92
N PHE A 708 25.07 8.38 1.20
CA PHE A 708 24.32 9.15 0.21
C PHE A 708 25.03 9.04 -1.14
N THR A 709 24.59 8.11 -1.98
CA THR A 709 25.17 7.84 -3.31
C THR A 709 24.45 8.67 -4.36
N TYR A 710 25.15 9.64 -4.97
CA TYR A 710 24.57 10.55 -5.96
C TYR A 710 24.31 9.83 -7.29
N LEU A 711 23.06 9.80 -7.74
CA LEU A 711 22.65 9.12 -8.98
C LEU A 711 22.62 10.06 -10.19
N GLY A 712 22.36 11.36 -9.97
CA GLY A 712 22.21 12.34 -11.04
C GLY A 712 21.29 13.49 -10.62
N PRO A 713 20.91 14.38 -11.56
CA PRO A 713 19.94 15.44 -11.27
C PRO A 713 18.53 14.89 -10.98
N ASP A 714 18.24 13.67 -11.44
CA ASP A 714 16.91 13.03 -11.42
C ASP A 714 17.01 11.57 -10.91
N CYS A 715 15.89 10.96 -10.53
CA CYS A 715 15.83 9.65 -9.87
C CYS A 715 15.47 8.45 -10.77
N ASP A 716 14.99 8.70 -11.99
CA ASP A 716 14.50 7.68 -12.93
C ASP A 716 15.60 6.99 -13.77
#